data_AF-A0A094MLR4-F1
#
_entry.id   AF-A0A094MLR4-F1
#
_cell.length_a   1.000
_cell.length_b   1.000
_cell.length_c   1.000
_cell.angle_alpha   90.00
_cell.angle_beta   90.00
_cell.angle_gamma   90.00
#
_symmetry.space_group_name_H-M   'P 1'
#
loop_
_entity.id
_entity.type
_entity.pdbx_description
1 polymer ?
#
loop_
_entity_poly.entity_id
_entity_poly.type
_entity_poly.pdbx_seq_one_letter_code
_entity_poly.pdbx_strand_id
1 'polypeptide(L)'
;PNVCAVQKLIGTNRKYFTNCKQWYQRKICGKATVISYECCPGYEKVPGEKGCPAALPLSNIYETLGVVGSATTQLYSDRSNLRPEIEGPGSFTIFAPSNEAWASLSAETLDSLVSNVNIELLNALRYHMVNKRVLTDDLKHGTTLNSMYQDLPIQIHHYPNGIVTVNCARLLKADHHATNGVVHVIDKVIATTTNSIQQIIETEESLETLRAAVAASDLNSLLESKGQYTLLAPTNEAFEKIPRETLNRILGDPEALRDHHILKSAMCAEAIIAGLTMETLEGTTLDVGCSGEELTLNGKPIIANKDVLATNGVVHFVNELLIPDSAKTLFELAQESEVSKSMDLFRQAGLSSHLTGSEQVTLLAPVNEVFKDGLPVVDNNMKNLLLNHIVRDQLSSKYLYHGQKLPTLGDKELRVFVYRNNLCIENACIAAHDKRGRFGTLFSMDKMLTPPSGSVMDVLKADHRFSTLVAAIQSAGLTENLNRPGTFTVFAPTNEAFRAMPQGELNKLMGNAKELANILKFHVADEILVSGAVGALVRLKSMQGDKLEVSMKNNVIHINKEPVAESDIMATNGVIYAVNSVLQPQASRPQERGDEPADPALEIFKQASALSKVSQRNPRLAPVYSRLLARMKENSGGF
;
A
#
# COMPACT_ATOMS: atom_id res chain seq x y z
N PRO A 1 19.70 16.19 -35.44
CA PRO A 1 20.05 17.19 -34.39
C PRO A 1 18.77 17.90 -33.92
N ASN A 2 18.74 18.36 -32.66
CA ASN A 2 17.68 19.22 -32.09
C ASN A 2 16.23 18.74 -32.33
N VAL A 3 16.03 17.42 -32.18
CA VAL A 3 14.70 16.80 -32.25
C VAL A 3 14.21 16.54 -30.83
N CYS A 4 12.98 16.95 -30.55
CA CYS A 4 12.32 16.77 -29.27
C CYS A 4 11.20 15.71 -29.40
N ALA A 5 11.08 14.86 -28.38
CA ALA A 5 10.06 13.83 -28.34
C ALA A 5 8.78 14.40 -27.72
N VAL A 6 7.68 14.19 -28.42
CA VAL A 6 6.34 14.63 -28.02
C VAL A 6 5.47 13.40 -27.87
N GLN A 7 5.00 13.17 -26.66
CA GLN A 7 4.11 12.07 -26.37
C GLN A 7 2.66 12.53 -26.52
N LYS A 8 1.91 11.89 -27.43
CA LYS A 8 0.52 12.20 -27.72
C LYS A 8 -0.39 11.08 -27.25
N LEU A 9 -1.49 11.41 -26.56
CA LEU A 9 -2.52 10.42 -26.24
C LEU A 9 -3.29 10.07 -27.52
N ILE A 10 -3.50 8.76 -27.74
CA ILE A 10 -4.26 8.30 -28.89
C ILE A 10 -5.72 8.76 -28.75
N GLY A 11 -6.26 9.35 -29.81
CA GLY A 11 -7.64 9.85 -29.85
C GLY A 11 -7.88 11.20 -29.17
N THR A 12 -6.84 11.90 -28.72
CA THR A 12 -6.98 13.26 -28.15
C THR A 12 -5.95 14.23 -28.73
N ASN A 13 -6.13 15.53 -28.45
CA ASN A 13 -5.16 16.58 -28.76
C ASN A 13 -4.12 16.80 -27.65
N ARG A 14 -4.18 16.03 -26.55
CA ARG A 14 -3.25 16.18 -25.42
C ARG A 14 -1.83 15.73 -25.82
N LYS A 15 -0.88 16.64 -25.67
CA LYS A 15 0.55 16.45 -25.91
C LYS A 15 1.34 16.70 -24.64
N TYR A 16 2.35 15.86 -24.41
CA TYR A 16 3.34 15.97 -23.33
C TYR A 16 4.71 16.11 -23.98
N PHE A 17 5.33 17.28 -23.81
CA PHE A 17 6.65 17.56 -24.34
C PHE A 17 7.69 17.03 -23.36
N THR A 18 8.66 16.27 -23.86
CA THR A 18 9.68 15.63 -23.03
C THR A 18 11.08 15.93 -23.53
N ASN A 19 12.01 16.08 -22.61
CA ASN A 19 13.37 16.53 -22.88
C ASN A 19 14.23 15.37 -23.40
N CYS A 20 13.77 14.56 -24.36
CA CYS A 20 14.47 13.40 -24.98
C CYS A 20 15.20 12.41 -24.02
N LYS A 21 15.06 12.55 -22.70
CA LYS A 21 15.70 11.76 -21.65
C LYS A 21 14.73 10.68 -21.17
N GLN A 22 14.82 9.53 -21.85
CA GLN A 22 14.62 8.14 -21.41
C GLN A 22 13.34 7.65 -20.68
N TRP A 23 12.37 8.47 -20.28
CA TRP A 23 11.17 7.94 -19.59
C TRP A 23 9.86 8.28 -20.30
N TYR A 24 9.42 7.38 -21.17
CA TYR A 24 8.09 7.45 -21.80
C TYR A 24 7.12 6.52 -21.08
N GLN A 25 6.01 7.06 -20.57
CA GLN A 25 4.96 6.22 -19.99
C GLN A 25 4.16 5.54 -21.10
N ARG A 26 4.08 4.20 -21.13
CA ARG A 26 3.31 3.52 -22.20
C ARG A 26 1.84 3.95 -22.25
N LYS A 27 1.28 4.27 -21.08
CA LYS A 27 -0.08 4.77 -20.90
C LYS A 27 -0.06 6.02 -20.03
N ILE A 28 -0.95 6.96 -20.32
CA ILE A 28 -1.26 8.12 -19.48
C ILE A 28 -2.75 8.03 -19.15
N CYS A 29 -3.11 8.02 -17.87
CA CYS A 29 -4.48 7.85 -17.39
C CYS A 29 -5.21 6.66 -18.04
N GLY A 30 -4.50 5.52 -18.14
CA GLY A 30 -5.01 4.29 -18.77
C GLY A 30 -5.05 4.30 -20.30
N LYS A 31 -4.90 5.45 -20.97
CA LYS A 31 -4.91 5.58 -22.44
C LYS A 31 -3.53 5.35 -23.03
N ALA A 32 -3.48 4.62 -24.14
CA ALA A 32 -2.24 4.39 -24.88
C ALA A 32 -1.71 5.69 -25.50
N THR A 33 -0.39 5.77 -25.63
CA THR A 33 0.30 6.94 -26.18
C THR A 33 1.12 6.58 -27.41
N VAL A 34 1.29 7.55 -28.29
CA VAL A 34 2.20 7.49 -29.43
C VAL A 34 3.28 8.54 -29.26
N ILE A 35 4.52 8.18 -29.58
CA ILE A 35 5.64 9.12 -29.56
C ILE A 35 5.78 9.69 -30.97
N SER A 36 5.66 11.01 -31.08
CA SER A 36 5.99 11.78 -32.27
C SER A 36 7.26 12.59 -32.04
N TYR A 37 7.93 12.97 -33.13
CA TYR A 37 9.15 13.77 -33.08
C TYR A 37 8.95 15.10 -33.81
N GLU A 38 9.23 16.19 -33.11
CA GLU A 38 9.13 17.57 -33.61
C GLU A 38 10.47 18.29 -33.39
N CYS A 39 10.67 19.46 -33.99
CA CYS A 39 11.86 20.25 -33.71
C CYS A 39 11.81 20.80 -32.28
N CYS A 40 12.96 20.82 -31.60
CA CYS A 40 13.07 21.46 -30.29
C CYS A 40 12.82 22.98 -30.40
N PRO A 41 12.42 23.65 -29.30
CA PRO A 41 12.26 25.10 -29.25
C PRO A 41 13.46 25.84 -29.85
N GLY A 42 13.20 26.71 -30.84
CA GLY A 42 14.22 27.52 -31.50
C GLY A 42 14.95 26.87 -32.68
N TYR A 43 14.48 25.72 -33.18
CA TYR A 43 15.09 25.03 -34.33
C TYR A 43 14.08 24.68 -35.42
N GLU A 44 14.54 24.62 -36.66
CA GLU A 44 13.73 24.27 -37.83
C GLU A 44 14.40 23.21 -38.73
N LYS A 45 13.60 22.62 -39.61
CA LYS A 45 14.06 21.62 -40.58
C LYS A 45 14.65 22.31 -41.81
N VAL A 46 15.74 21.75 -42.33
CA VAL A 46 16.33 22.15 -43.61
C VAL A 46 16.02 21.06 -44.65
N PRO A 47 15.41 21.40 -45.81
CA PRO A 47 15.12 20.42 -46.85
C PRO A 47 16.39 19.67 -47.29
N GLY A 48 16.32 18.34 -47.31
CA GLY A 48 17.46 17.47 -47.65
C GLY A 48 18.34 17.05 -46.47
N GLU A 49 18.16 17.64 -45.28
CA GLU A 49 18.91 17.29 -44.07
C GLU A 49 18.07 16.54 -43.04
N LYS A 50 18.72 15.69 -42.23
CA LYS A 50 18.05 14.94 -41.16
C LYS A 50 17.93 15.78 -39.88
N GLY A 51 16.76 15.79 -39.27
CA GLY A 51 16.50 16.48 -38.00
C GLY A 51 16.22 17.97 -38.18
N CYS A 52 16.60 18.79 -37.20
CA CYS A 52 16.37 20.24 -37.17
C CYS A 52 17.71 20.98 -36.97
N PRO A 53 18.56 21.07 -38.01
CA PRO A 53 19.91 21.59 -37.89
C PRO A 53 19.97 23.12 -37.81
N ALA A 54 18.99 23.85 -38.35
CA ALA A 54 18.97 25.30 -38.37
C ALA A 54 18.36 25.87 -37.08
N ALA A 55 19.04 26.85 -36.48
CA ALA A 55 18.51 27.62 -35.36
C ALA A 55 17.72 28.83 -35.89
N LEU A 56 16.53 29.05 -35.34
CA LEU A 56 15.70 30.21 -35.65
C LEU A 56 16.31 31.47 -35.01
N PRO A 57 16.33 32.61 -35.71
CA PRO A 57 16.74 33.87 -35.12
C PRO A 57 15.80 34.26 -33.97
N LEU A 58 16.35 34.85 -32.91
CA LEU A 58 15.54 35.38 -31.82
C LEU A 58 14.72 36.58 -32.31
N SER A 59 13.43 36.58 -31.98
CA SER A 59 12.50 37.68 -32.18
C SER A 59 12.04 38.24 -30.83
N ASN A 60 11.38 39.40 -30.81
CA ASN A 60 10.76 39.91 -29.58
C ASN A 60 9.63 38.99 -29.08
N ILE A 61 9.11 39.23 -27.88
CA ILE A 61 8.05 38.37 -27.31
C ILE A 61 6.81 38.32 -28.20
N TYR A 62 6.35 39.45 -28.76
CA TYR A 62 5.16 39.49 -29.60
C TYR A 62 5.26 38.53 -30.78
N GLU A 63 6.37 38.58 -31.53
CA GLU A 63 6.60 37.67 -32.66
C GLU A 63 6.81 36.22 -32.20
N THR A 64 7.45 36.03 -31.04
CA THR A 64 7.68 34.70 -30.47
C THR A 64 6.36 34.01 -30.10
N LEU A 65 5.31 34.75 -29.71
CA LEU A 65 3.96 34.19 -29.51
C LEU A 65 3.44 33.50 -30.78
N GLY A 66 3.67 34.10 -31.95
CA GLY A 66 3.34 33.51 -33.24
C GLY A 66 4.16 32.24 -33.51
N VAL A 67 5.48 32.28 -33.26
CA VAL A 67 6.40 31.14 -33.44
C VAL A 67 5.97 29.93 -32.60
N VAL A 68 5.53 30.15 -31.35
CA VAL A 68 5.08 29.06 -30.47
C VAL A 68 3.66 28.59 -30.77
N GLY A 69 2.94 29.25 -31.69
CA GLY A 69 1.58 28.92 -32.09
C GLY A 69 0.50 29.45 -31.14
N SER A 70 0.81 30.43 -30.30
CA SER A 70 -0.14 31.13 -29.41
C SER A 70 -0.72 32.36 -30.12
N ALA A 71 -1.31 32.13 -31.29
CA ALA A 71 -1.82 33.18 -32.17
C ALA A 71 -2.96 34.00 -31.54
N THR A 72 -3.83 33.35 -30.75
CA THR A 72 -4.91 34.06 -30.03
C THR A 72 -4.36 35.01 -28.98
N THR A 73 -3.34 34.59 -28.21
CA THR A 73 -2.66 35.47 -27.24
C THR A 73 -1.92 36.61 -27.94
N GLN A 74 -1.29 36.35 -29.09
CA GLN A 74 -0.66 37.38 -29.92
C GLN A 74 -1.69 38.42 -30.38
N LEU A 75 -2.82 37.98 -30.93
CA LEU A 75 -3.93 38.86 -31.34
C LEU A 75 -4.46 39.69 -30.18
N TYR A 76 -4.69 39.08 -29.02
CA TYR A 76 -5.19 39.79 -27.84
C TYR A 76 -4.17 40.77 -27.25
N SER A 77 -2.87 40.48 -27.35
CA SER A 77 -1.82 41.43 -26.97
C SER A 77 -1.81 42.68 -27.87
N ASP A 78 -2.12 42.52 -29.15
CA ASP A 78 -2.27 43.64 -30.09
C ASP A 78 -3.52 44.47 -29.74
N ARG A 79 -4.66 43.80 -29.54
CA ARG A 79 -5.95 44.46 -29.24
C ARG A 79 -5.99 45.18 -27.90
N SER A 80 -5.26 44.71 -26.90
CA SER A 80 -5.20 45.31 -25.56
C SER A 80 -4.17 46.43 -25.42
N ASN A 81 -3.49 46.80 -26.52
CA ASN A 81 -2.39 47.76 -26.53
C ASN A 81 -1.16 47.33 -25.68
N LEU A 82 -1.00 46.03 -25.45
CA LEU A 82 0.17 45.45 -24.78
C LEU A 82 1.38 45.32 -25.73
N ARG A 83 1.12 45.19 -27.04
CA ARG A 83 2.15 44.96 -28.06
C ARG A 83 3.37 45.90 -27.97
N PRO A 84 3.25 47.23 -27.85
CA PRO A 84 4.42 48.11 -27.81
C PRO A 84 5.37 47.80 -26.63
N GLU A 85 4.85 47.33 -25.50
CA GLU A 85 5.63 46.95 -24.32
C GLU A 85 6.42 45.67 -24.56
N ILE A 86 5.78 44.65 -25.17
CA ILE A 86 6.39 43.33 -25.42
C ILE A 86 7.21 43.26 -26.73
N GLU A 87 7.17 44.29 -27.57
CA GLU A 87 8.15 44.53 -28.64
C GLU A 87 9.34 45.39 -28.17
N GLY A 88 9.11 46.25 -27.18
CA GLY A 88 10.06 47.23 -26.67
C GLY A 88 11.16 46.67 -25.76
N PRO A 89 12.01 47.56 -25.20
CA PRO A 89 13.08 47.17 -24.30
C PRO A 89 12.54 46.62 -22.97
N GLY A 90 13.17 45.57 -22.46
CA GLY A 90 12.79 44.96 -21.20
C GLY A 90 13.26 43.52 -21.10
N SER A 91 12.89 42.86 -20.00
CA SER A 91 13.12 41.43 -19.79
C SER A 91 11.86 40.87 -19.17
N PHE A 92 11.10 40.08 -19.93
CA PHE A 92 9.81 39.59 -19.48
C PHE A 92 9.72 38.06 -19.57
N THR A 93 8.78 37.51 -18.83
CA THR A 93 8.26 36.16 -19.03
C THR A 93 6.78 36.27 -19.31
N ILE A 94 6.30 35.58 -20.34
CA ILE A 94 4.86 35.45 -20.57
C ILE A 94 4.47 33.98 -20.55
N PHE A 95 3.51 33.64 -19.70
CA PHE A 95 2.82 32.36 -19.69
C PHE A 95 1.64 32.44 -20.66
N ALA A 96 1.92 32.30 -21.96
CA ALA A 96 0.95 32.48 -23.03
C ALA A 96 -0.05 31.31 -23.10
N PRO A 97 -1.36 31.55 -22.91
CA PRO A 97 -2.34 30.50 -23.11
C PRO A 97 -2.34 29.99 -24.56
N SER A 98 -2.53 28.69 -24.75
CA SER A 98 -2.72 28.10 -26.08
C SER A 98 -4.01 28.60 -26.75
N ASN A 99 -4.14 28.39 -28.06
CA ASN A 99 -5.38 28.76 -28.77
C ASN A 99 -6.57 27.94 -28.23
N GLU A 100 -6.33 26.67 -27.90
CA GLU A 100 -7.29 25.77 -27.28
C GLU A 100 -7.70 26.24 -25.89
N ALA A 101 -6.75 26.79 -25.10
CA ALA A 101 -7.06 27.38 -23.80
C ALA A 101 -8.08 28.52 -23.91
N TRP A 102 -7.86 29.46 -24.83
CA TRP A 102 -8.81 30.55 -25.08
C TRP A 102 -10.16 30.03 -25.58
N ALA A 103 -10.16 29.03 -26.47
CA ALA A 103 -11.38 28.44 -26.99
C ALA A 103 -12.18 27.64 -25.94
N SER A 104 -11.54 27.25 -24.84
CA SER A 104 -12.17 26.51 -23.74
C SER A 104 -12.85 27.40 -22.68
N LEU A 105 -12.66 28.73 -22.75
CA LEU A 105 -13.37 29.65 -21.88
C LEU A 105 -14.87 29.64 -22.17
N SER A 106 -15.69 29.90 -21.14
CA SER A 106 -17.11 30.11 -21.34
C SER A 106 -17.35 31.34 -22.21
N ALA A 107 -18.47 31.36 -22.95
CA ALA A 107 -18.81 32.49 -23.80
C ALA A 107 -18.93 33.80 -23.00
N GLU A 108 -19.46 33.73 -21.78
CA GLU A 108 -19.62 34.86 -20.87
C GLU A 108 -18.26 35.41 -20.39
N THR A 109 -17.35 34.54 -19.95
CA THR A 109 -16.01 34.96 -19.53
C THR A 109 -15.20 35.50 -20.70
N LEU A 110 -15.34 34.92 -21.88
CA LEU A 110 -14.65 35.43 -23.06
C LEU A 110 -15.18 36.82 -23.43
N ASP A 111 -16.51 37.00 -23.46
CA ASP A 111 -17.16 38.27 -23.78
C ASP A 111 -16.78 39.39 -22.78
N SER A 112 -16.72 39.09 -21.48
CA SER A 112 -16.32 40.08 -20.47
C SER A 112 -14.88 40.57 -20.68
N LEU A 113 -13.98 39.70 -21.14
CA LEU A 113 -12.60 40.06 -21.48
C LEU A 113 -12.54 40.87 -22.79
N VAL A 114 -13.20 40.41 -23.85
CA VAL A 114 -13.04 41.02 -25.19
C VAL A 114 -13.89 42.27 -25.39
N SER A 115 -14.93 42.50 -24.60
CA SER A 115 -15.75 43.72 -24.63
C SER A 115 -15.02 44.93 -24.04
N ASN A 116 -14.07 44.72 -23.12
CA ASN A 116 -13.28 45.77 -22.48
C ASN A 116 -11.77 45.52 -22.62
N VAL A 117 -11.29 45.60 -23.87
CA VAL A 117 -9.90 45.23 -24.21
C VAL A 117 -8.82 46.06 -23.52
N ASN A 118 -9.12 47.32 -23.19
CA ASN A 118 -8.14 48.26 -22.60
C ASN A 118 -7.95 48.05 -21.10
N ILE A 119 -8.88 47.36 -20.43
CA ILE A 119 -8.85 47.15 -18.98
C ILE A 119 -8.83 45.65 -18.69
N GLU A 120 -9.91 44.94 -18.96
CA GLU A 120 -10.06 43.53 -18.56
C GLU A 120 -9.09 42.62 -19.30
N LEU A 121 -9.02 42.72 -20.64
CA LEU A 121 -8.08 41.91 -21.42
C LEU A 121 -6.62 42.26 -21.13
N LEU A 122 -6.30 43.56 -20.98
CA LEU A 122 -4.96 44.01 -20.64
C LEU A 122 -4.53 43.51 -19.26
N ASN A 123 -5.40 43.62 -18.26
CA ASN A 123 -5.15 43.14 -16.90
C ASN A 123 -4.98 41.62 -16.86
N ALA A 124 -5.84 40.88 -17.56
CA ALA A 124 -5.73 39.45 -17.70
C ALA A 124 -4.38 39.05 -18.33
N LEU A 125 -3.98 39.68 -19.43
CA LEU A 125 -2.68 39.39 -20.07
C LEU A 125 -1.49 39.77 -19.18
N ARG A 126 -1.56 40.90 -18.47
CA ARG A 126 -0.54 41.31 -17.49
C ARG A 126 -0.43 40.33 -16.32
N TYR A 127 -1.52 39.69 -15.92
CA TYR A 127 -1.49 38.63 -14.91
C TYR A 127 -0.72 37.39 -15.39
N HIS A 128 -0.68 37.14 -16.71
CA HIS A 128 0.13 36.07 -17.31
C HIS A 128 1.61 36.46 -17.49
N MET A 129 2.01 37.68 -17.11
CA MET A 129 3.36 38.19 -17.34
C MET A 129 4.13 38.43 -16.04
N VAL A 130 5.45 38.29 -16.12
CA VAL A 130 6.41 38.62 -15.05
C VAL A 130 7.47 39.57 -15.62
N ASN A 131 7.87 40.58 -14.84
CA ASN A 131 8.82 41.63 -15.25
C ASN A 131 10.32 41.21 -15.21
N LYS A 132 10.58 39.92 -15.34
CA LYS A 132 11.92 39.33 -15.48
C LYS A 132 11.83 38.05 -16.29
N ARG A 133 12.94 37.63 -16.87
CA ARG A 133 13.07 36.32 -17.50
C ARG A 133 13.15 35.21 -16.44
N VAL A 134 12.30 34.20 -16.56
CA VAL A 134 12.17 33.05 -15.67
C VAL A 134 12.14 31.78 -16.53
N LEU A 135 13.15 30.93 -16.43
CA LEU A 135 13.23 29.67 -17.18
C LEU A 135 12.67 28.51 -16.36
N THR A 136 12.47 27.33 -16.95
CA THR A 136 11.96 26.17 -16.20
C THR A 136 12.83 25.77 -15.02
N ASP A 137 14.14 26.03 -15.09
CA ASP A 137 15.07 25.76 -13.98
C ASP A 137 14.79 26.65 -12.75
N ASP A 138 14.14 27.80 -12.96
CA ASP A 138 13.72 28.73 -11.90
C ASP A 138 12.29 28.45 -11.42
N LEU A 139 11.50 27.66 -12.16
CA LEU A 139 10.13 27.27 -11.81
C LEU A 139 10.14 26.13 -10.78
N LYS A 140 10.38 26.50 -9.52
CA LYS A 140 10.47 25.57 -8.39
C LYS A 140 9.10 25.22 -7.83
N HIS A 141 8.96 23.99 -7.34
CA HIS A 141 7.73 23.52 -6.71
C HIS A 141 7.32 24.39 -5.52
N GLY A 142 6.05 24.77 -5.49
CA GLY A 142 5.46 25.49 -4.37
C GLY A 142 5.94 26.94 -4.25
N THR A 143 6.46 27.53 -5.32
CA THR A 143 6.88 28.94 -5.30
C THR A 143 5.83 29.84 -5.93
N THR A 144 5.92 31.14 -5.66
CA THR A 144 5.08 32.15 -6.32
C THR A 144 5.95 33.12 -7.11
N LEU A 145 5.40 33.63 -8.22
CA LEU A 145 5.96 34.73 -9.00
C LEU A 145 5.03 35.93 -8.91
N ASN A 146 5.58 37.14 -8.83
CA ASN A 146 4.77 38.36 -8.89
C ASN A 146 4.44 38.65 -10.36
N SER A 147 3.14 38.73 -10.67
CA SER A 147 2.69 39.11 -12.00
C SER A 147 2.87 40.61 -12.26
N MET A 148 2.79 41.01 -13.52
CA MET A 148 2.78 42.43 -13.91
C MET A 148 1.40 43.10 -13.71
N TYR A 149 0.44 42.39 -13.13
CA TYR A 149 -0.86 42.91 -12.73
C TYR A 149 -0.94 43.02 -11.21
N GLN A 150 -0.75 44.23 -10.69
CA GLN A 150 -0.82 44.55 -9.25
C GLN A 150 0.08 43.68 -8.35
N ASP A 151 1.20 43.15 -8.87
CA ASP A 151 2.07 42.19 -8.19
C ASP A 151 1.34 40.94 -7.65
N LEU A 152 0.17 40.61 -8.21
CA LEU A 152 -0.62 39.47 -7.76
C LEU A 152 0.15 38.17 -8.01
N PRO A 153 0.10 37.21 -7.07
CA PRO A 153 0.91 36.01 -7.12
C PRO A 153 0.42 35.04 -8.20
N ILE A 154 1.37 34.46 -8.92
CA ILE A 154 1.19 33.30 -9.81
C ILE A 154 1.81 32.09 -9.11
N GLN A 155 1.03 31.04 -8.88
CA GLN A 155 1.46 29.83 -8.21
C GLN A 155 2.17 28.88 -9.17
N ILE A 156 3.35 28.41 -8.80
CA ILE A 156 4.18 27.51 -9.58
C ILE A 156 4.33 26.19 -8.84
N HIS A 157 3.99 25.09 -9.51
CA HIS A 157 4.23 23.74 -9.01
C HIS A 157 5.04 22.94 -10.03
N HIS A 158 6.07 22.26 -9.56
CA HIS A 158 6.92 21.38 -10.37
C HIS A 158 6.90 20.00 -9.73
N TYR A 159 6.38 19.01 -10.45
CA TYR A 159 6.14 17.68 -9.91
C TYR A 159 7.29 16.72 -10.24
N PRO A 160 7.50 15.65 -9.44
CA PRO A 160 8.59 14.69 -9.68
C PRO A 160 8.55 13.99 -11.05
N ASN A 161 7.39 13.95 -11.70
CA ASN A 161 7.22 13.42 -13.05
C ASN A 161 7.64 14.41 -14.16
N GLY A 162 8.15 15.59 -13.80
CA GLY A 162 8.62 16.64 -14.71
C GLY A 162 7.51 17.58 -15.21
N ILE A 163 6.26 17.38 -14.79
CA ILE A 163 5.18 18.31 -15.13
C ILE A 163 5.36 19.60 -14.32
N VAL A 164 5.27 20.72 -15.01
CA VAL A 164 5.22 22.05 -14.39
C VAL A 164 3.83 22.64 -14.64
N THR A 165 3.26 23.26 -13.61
CA THR A 165 1.98 23.97 -13.71
C THR A 165 2.09 25.39 -13.19
N VAL A 166 1.35 26.28 -13.83
CA VAL A 166 1.20 27.71 -13.51
C VAL A 166 -0.28 27.93 -13.17
N ASN A 167 -0.63 28.19 -11.91
CA ASN A 167 -2.03 28.21 -11.45
C ASN A 167 -2.82 26.97 -11.91
N CYS A 168 -2.25 25.77 -11.77
CA CYS A 168 -2.81 24.51 -12.28
C CYS A 168 -3.10 24.45 -13.79
N ALA A 169 -2.58 25.39 -14.59
CA ALA A 169 -2.44 25.27 -16.03
C ALA A 169 -1.10 24.58 -16.34
N ARG A 170 -1.12 23.46 -17.06
CA ARG A 170 0.08 22.72 -17.43
C ARG A 170 0.91 23.51 -18.44
N LEU A 171 2.21 23.52 -18.20
CA LEU A 171 3.21 24.05 -19.12
C LEU A 171 3.34 23.09 -20.31
N LEU A 172 2.87 23.53 -21.48
CA LEU A 172 2.89 22.77 -22.73
C LEU A 172 4.25 22.89 -23.42
N LYS A 173 4.67 24.12 -23.69
CA LYS A 173 5.96 24.40 -24.34
C LYS A 173 6.71 25.39 -23.45
N ALA A 174 7.99 25.12 -23.23
CA ALA A 174 8.78 25.89 -22.28
C ALA A 174 10.04 26.45 -22.92
N ASP A 175 10.58 27.49 -22.28
CA ASP A 175 11.86 28.11 -22.60
C ASP A 175 11.98 28.54 -24.06
N HIS A 176 10.92 29.15 -24.63
CA HIS A 176 11.06 29.80 -25.94
C HIS A 176 11.66 31.18 -25.76
N HIS A 177 12.96 31.29 -26.01
CA HIS A 177 13.70 32.53 -25.87
C HIS A 177 13.23 33.59 -26.88
N ALA A 178 13.12 34.83 -26.40
CA ALA A 178 12.89 36.03 -27.17
C ALA A 178 14.05 37.02 -26.95
N THR A 179 14.19 38.03 -27.81
CA THR A 179 15.21 39.09 -27.66
C THR A 179 15.06 39.89 -26.37
N ASN A 180 13.83 40.04 -25.88
CA ASN A 180 13.47 40.78 -24.67
C ASN A 180 12.78 39.90 -23.61
N GLY A 181 12.99 38.58 -23.62
CA GLY A 181 12.45 37.70 -22.58
C GLY A 181 12.32 36.22 -22.92
N VAL A 182 11.28 35.58 -22.40
CA VAL A 182 10.95 34.17 -22.64
C VAL A 182 9.43 33.96 -22.71
N VAL A 183 9.01 33.05 -23.59
CA VAL A 183 7.62 32.62 -23.76
C VAL A 183 7.47 31.17 -23.29
N HIS A 184 6.43 30.94 -22.51
CA HIS A 184 5.99 29.66 -21.98
C HIS A 184 4.55 29.44 -22.41
N VAL A 185 4.22 28.36 -23.12
CA VAL A 185 2.83 28.08 -23.53
C VAL A 185 2.15 27.25 -22.45
N ILE A 186 0.98 27.68 -21.99
CA ILE A 186 0.16 26.98 -20.97
C ILE A 186 -1.19 26.52 -21.54
N ASP A 187 -1.79 25.51 -20.92
CA ASP A 187 -3.01 24.85 -21.42
C ASP A 187 -4.35 25.46 -20.95
N LYS A 188 -4.31 26.46 -20.07
CA LYS A 188 -5.48 27.22 -19.61
C LYS A 188 -5.18 28.71 -19.59
N VAL A 189 -6.22 29.54 -19.65
CA VAL A 189 -6.14 30.97 -19.31
C VAL A 189 -6.20 31.06 -17.78
N ILE A 190 -5.16 31.60 -17.15
CA ILE A 190 -5.07 31.68 -15.69
C ILE A 190 -5.78 32.92 -15.16
N ALA A 191 -6.41 32.79 -14.00
CA ALA A 191 -7.11 33.87 -13.31
C ALA A 191 -6.49 34.12 -11.93
N THR A 192 -6.70 35.33 -11.41
CA THR A 192 -6.22 35.76 -10.10
C THR A 192 -6.87 34.96 -8.97
N THR A 193 -6.07 34.59 -7.97
CA THR A 193 -6.54 33.87 -6.78
C THR A 193 -6.54 34.78 -5.57
N THR A 194 -7.72 35.10 -5.03
CA THR A 194 -7.87 35.98 -3.85
C THR A 194 -8.29 35.22 -2.59
N ASN A 195 -9.02 34.12 -2.74
CA ASN A 195 -9.65 33.43 -1.63
C ASN A 195 -8.75 32.32 -1.07
N SER A 196 -8.71 32.15 0.26
CA SER A 196 -8.15 30.95 0.91
C SER A 196 -9.10 29.76 0.75
N ILE A 197 -8.62 28.55 1.10
CA ILE A 197 -9.47 27.35 1.11
C ILE A 197 -10.69 27.56 2.01
N GLN A 198 -10.50 28.13 3.20
CA GLN A 198 -11.60 28.44 4.12
C GLN A 198 -12.64 29.37 3.48
N GLN A 199 -12.20 30.45 2.82
CA GLN A 199 -13.11 31.39 2.18
C GLN A 199 -13.90 30.76 1.03
N ILE A 200 -13.28 29.84 0.27
CA ILE A 200 -13.99 29.07 -0.77
C ILE A 200 -15.11 28.24 -0.13
N ILE A 201 -14.83 27.53 0.97
CA ILE A 201 -15.84 26.75 1.70
C ILE A 201 -16.99 27.64 2.21
N GLU A 202 -16.68 28.87 2.62
CA GLU A 202 -17.69 29.81 3.12
C GLU A 202 -18.62 30.35 2.04
N THR A 203 -18.10 30.53 0.82
CA THR A 203 -18.84 31.13 -0.30
C THR A 203 -19.56 30.13 -1.20
N GLU A 204 -19.07 28.89 -1.29
CA GLU A 204 -19.62 27.89 -2.20
C GLU A 204 -20.86 27.19 -1.62
N GLU A 205 -22.03 27.42 -2.24
CA GLU A 205 -23.31 26.82 -1.80
C GLU A 205 -23.29 25.29 -1.82
N SER A 206 -22.51 24.69 -2.72
CA SER A 206 -22.36 23.22 -2.80
C SER A 206 -21.58 22.60 -1.63
N LEU A 207 -20.97 23.43 -0.76
CA LEU A 207 -20.13 23.00 0.37
C LEU A 207 -20.72 23.35 1.74
N GLU A 208 -22.01 23.70 1.83
CA GLU A 208 -22.65 24.10 3.10
C GLU A 208 -22.50 23.06 4.22
N THR A 209 -22.67 21.78 3.91
CA THR A 209 -22.53 20.69 4.89
C THR A 209 -21.07 20.55 5.35
N LEU A 210 -20.12 20.69 4.42
CA LEU A 210 -18.70 20.70 4.72
C LEU A 210 -18.35 21.89 5.63
N ARG A 211 -18.88 23.09 5.34
CA ARG A 211 -18.68 24.30 6.17
C ARG A 211 -19.08 24.06 7.62
N ALA A 212 -20.25 23.44 7.85
CA ALA A 212 -20.69 23.09 9.20
C ALA A 212 -19.76 22.06 9.87
N ALA A 213 -19.29 21.04 9.13
CA ALA A 213 -18.37 20.03 9.62
C ALA A 213 -16.98 20.59 9.98
N VAL A 214 -16.45 21.48 9.16
CA VAL A 214 -15.17 22.20 9.40
C VAL A 214 -15.27 23.06 10.65
N ALA A 215 -16.38 23.78 10.84
CA ALA A 215 -16.62 24.58 12.02
C ALA A 215 -16.72 23.75 13.31
N ALA A 216 -17.36 22.57 13.24
CA ALA A 216 -17.46 21.64 14.38
C ALA A 216 -16.12 20.99 14.76
N SER A 217 -15.18 20.87 13.81
CA SER A 217 -13.90 20.15 13.98
C SER A 217 -12.71 21.09 14.26
N ASP A 218 -12.95 22.39 14.44
CA ASP A 218 -11.93 23.44 14.64
C ASP A 218 -10.85 23.48 13.53
N LEU A 219 -11.25 23.15 12.29
CA LEU A 219 -10.35 23.15 11.12
C LEU A 219 -10.24 24.52 10.42
N ASN A 220 -11.06 25.51 10.82
CA ASN A 220 -11.09 26.84 10.22
C ASN A 220 -9.69 27.48 10.18
N SER A 221 -8.98 27.44 11.32
CA SER A 221 -7.65 28.05 11.45
C SER A 221 -6.61 27.40 10.53
N LEU A 222 -6.67 26.07 10.35
CA LEU A 222 -5.79 25.34 9.45
C LEU A 222 -6.06 25.74 7.99
N LEU A 223 -7.32 25.76 7.59
CA LEU A 223 -7.74 26.05 6.20
C LEU A 223 -7.64 27.53 5.83
N GLU A 224 -7.48 28.42 6.80
CA GLU A 224 -7.17 29.84 6.60
C GLU A 224 -5.64 30.11 6.63
N SER A 225 -4.88 29.27 7.33
CA SER A 225 -3.43 29.44 7.50
C SER A 225 -2.66 29.41 6.17
N LYS A 226 -1.53 30.13 6.14
CA LYS A 226 -0.57 30.03 5.03
C LYS A 226 -0.02 28.60 4.95
N GLY A 227 -0.01 28.04 3.74
CA GLY A 227 0.47 26.69 3.51
C GLY A 227 0.24 26.27 2.06
N GLN A 228 0.45 24.98 1.78
CA GLN A 228 0.12 24.37 0.51
C GLN A 228 -0.59 23.05 0.76
N TYR A 229 -1.91 23.10 0.63
CA TYR A 229 -2.76 21.94 0.85
C TYR A 229 -3.47 21.53 -0.44
N THR A 230 -3.93 20.29 -0.48
CA THR A 230 -5.02 19.91 -1.38
C THR A 230 -6.21 19.52 -0.54
N LEU A 231 -7.33 20.22 -0.69
CA LEU A 231 -8.59 19.82 -0.06
C LEU A 231 -9.43 19.03 -1.07
N LEU A 232 -9.79 17.81 -0.71
CA LEU A 232 -10.80 17.01 -1.40
C LEU A 232 -12.15 17.36 -0.77
N ALA A 233 -12.82 18.42 -1.25
CA ALA A 233 -14.00 18.99 -0.62
C ALA A 233 -15.27 18.17 -0.96
N PRO A 234 -15.86 17.41 -0.01
CA PRO A 234 -17.12 16.69 -0.27
C PRO A 234 -18.27 17.68 -0.48
N THR A 235 -19.01 17.50 -1.57
CA THR A 235 -20.22 18.30 -1.84
C THR A 235 -21.37 17.88 -0.94
N ASN A 236 -22.43 18.70 -0.86
CA ASN A 236 -23.65 18.35 -0.14
C ASN A 236 -24.21 16.97 -0.57
N GLU A 237 -24.18 16.66 -1.86
CA GLU A 237 -24.62 15.36 -2.40
C GLU A 237 -23.74 14.20 -1.91
N ALA A 238 -22.46 14.45 -1.64
CA ALA A 238 -21.57 13.45 -1.05
C ALA A 238 -21.98 13.07 0.37
N PHE A 239 -22.45 14.04 1.17
CA PHE A 239 -22.99 13.80 2.51
C PHE A 239 -24.37 13.14 2.48
N GLU A 240 -25.23 13.50 1.52
CA GLU A 240 -26.58 12.91 1.38
C GLU A 240 -26.56 11.40 1.08
N LYS A 241 -25.49 10.90 0.46
CA LYS A 241 -25.28 9.46 0.22
C LYS A 241 -25.02 8.67 1.50
N ILE A 242 -24.70 9.33 2.61
CA ILE A 242 -24.34 8.68 3.87
C ILE A 242 -25.61 8.45 4.70
N PRO A 243 -25.84 7.23 5.23
CA PRO A 243 -26.96 6.98 6.14
C PRO A 243 -26.95 7.95 7.32
N ARG A 244 -28.12 8.50 7.68
CA ARG A 244 -28.23 9.56 8.72
C ARG A 244 -27.59 9.19 10.05
N GLU A 245 -27.70 7.94 10.49
CA GLU A 245 -27.07 7.48 11.73
C GLU A 245 -25.54 7.52 11.66
N THR A 246 -24.98 7.06 10.54
CA THR A 246 -23.53 7.12 10.25
C THR A 246 -23.05 8.56 10.15
N LEU A 247 -23.80 9.41 9.44
CA LEU A 247 -23.44 10.82 9.29
C LEU A 247 -23.46 11.56 10.64
N ASN A 248 -24.51 11.41 11.43
CA ASN A 248 -24.60 12.04 12.76
C ASN A 248 -23.46 11.59 13.68
N ARG A 249 -23.06 10.31 13.59
CA ARG A 249 -21.92 9.79 14.34
C ARG A 249 -20.60 10.43 13.89
N ILE A 250 -20.37 10.52 12.57
CA ILE A 250 -19.15 11.12 12.00
C ILE A 250 -19.08 12.61 12.34
N LEU A 251 -20.17 13.36 12.14
CA LEU A 251 -20.21 14.80 12.43
C LEU A 251 -20.11 15.11 13.93
N GLY A 252 -20.54 14.17 14.78
CA GLY A 252 -20.40 14.28 16.23
C GLY A 252 -19.02 13.89 16.76
N ASP A 253 -18.13 13.35 15.92
CA ASP A 253 -16.78 12.93 16.29
C ASP A 253 -15.73 13.84 15.62
N PRO A 254 -15.10 14.76 16.37
CA PRO A 254 -14.08 15.65 15.83
C PRO A 254 -12.90 14.90 15.18
N GLU A 255 -12.60 13.67 15.61
CA GLU A 255 -11.50 12.88 15.03
C GLU A 255 -11.87 12.26 13.68
N ALA A 256 -13.15 11.97 13.44
CA ALA A 256 -13.61 11.29 12.22
C ALA A 256 -13.53 12.15 10.96
N LEU A 257 -13.64 13.48 11.12
CA LEU A 257 -13.55 14.46 10.04
C LEU A 257 -12.15 15.08 9.92
N ARG A 258 -11.30 14.89 10.92
CA ARG A 258 -10.01 15.56 10.96
C ARG A 258 -9.10 14.97 9.89
N ASP A 259 -8.63 15.82 8.99
CA ASP A 259 -7.43 15.63 8.19
C ASP A 259 -7.45 14.55 7.09
N HIS A 260 -8.51 13.73 6.95
CA HIS A 260 -8.59 12.68 5.92
C HIS A 260 -8.85 13.22 4.50
N HIS A 261 -9.50 14.37 4.38
CA HIS A 261 -9.75 15.03 3.09
C HIS A 261 -8.67 16.05 2.71
N ILE A 262 -7.61 16.19 3.52
CA ILE A 262 -6.57 17.20 3.33
C ILE A 262 -5.24 16.52 3.05
N LEU A 263 -4.61 16.87 1.93
CA LEU A 263 -3.26 16.41 1.58
C LEU A 263 -2.21 17.47 1.92
N LYS A 264 -1.00 17.02 2.29
CA LYS A 264 0.15 17.84 2.72
C LYS A 264 0.75 18.75 1.64
N SER A 265 0.32 18.65 0.40
CA SER A 265 0.88 19.40 -0.72
C SER A 265 -0.19 19.74 -1.75
N ALA A 266 -0.04 20.88 -2.42
CA ALA A 266 -0.93 21.32 -3.50
C ALA A 266 -0.73 20.47 -4.77
N MET A 267 -1.78 19.77 -5.18
CA MET A 267 -1.77 18.83 -6.28
C MET A 267 -2.80 19.22 -7.33
N CYS A 268 -2.31 19.76 -8.46
CA CYS A 268 -3.15 20.06 -9.61
C CYS A 268 -3.51 18.77 -10.35
N ALA A 269 -4.69 18.72 -10.96
CA ALA A 269 -5.17 17.56 -11.69
C ALA A 269 -4.23 17.12 -12.82
N GLU A 270 -3.67 18.09 -13.55
CA GLU A 270 -2.74 17.83 -14.66
C GLU A 270 -1.41 17.21 -14.22
N ALA A 271 -1.10 17.21 -12.91
CA ALA A 271 0.06 16.51 -12.36
C ALA A 271 -0.13 14.99 -12.32
N ILE A 272 -1.38 14.50 -12.30
CA ILE A 272 -1.72 13.09 -12.15
C ILE A 272 -1.84 12.45 -13.53
N ILE A 273 -0.84 11.64 -13.90
CA ILE A 273 -0.78 10.91 -15.18
C ILE A 273 -0.85 9.39 -15.01
N ALA A 274 -0.71 8.91 -13.78
CA ALA A 274 -0.78 7.51 -13.36
C ALA A 274 -1.19 7.45 -11.87
N GLY A 275 -1.42 6.24 -11.35
CA GLY A 275 -1.70 6.04 -9.92
C GLY A 275 -0.53 6.51 -9.04
N LEU A 276 -0.85 7.30 -8.03
CA LEU A 276 0.05 7.89 -7.05
C LEU A 276 -0.56 7.70 -5.66
N THR A 277 0.18 7.08 -4.76
CA THR A 277 -0.21 6.99 -3.35
C THR A 277 0.19 8.28 -2.64
N MET A 278 -0.77 8.91 -1.97
CA MET A 278 -0.59 10.16 -1.23
C MET A 278 -1.05 9.99 0.21
N GLU A 279 -0.31 10.56 1.15
CA GLU A 279 -0.68 10.56 2.56
C GLU A 279 -1.56 11.78 2.87
N THR A 280 -2.68 11.56 3.55
CA THR A 280 -3.52 12.62 4.10
C THR A 280 -2.84 13.24 5.33
N LEU A 281 -3.38 14.34 5.85
CA LEU A 281 -2.88 14.92 7.10
C LEU A 281 -3.11 13.98 8.30
N GLU A 282 -4.12 13.11 8.23
CA GLU A 282 -4.45 12.12 9.26
C GLU A 282 -3.44 10.97 9.29
N GLY A 283 -2.83 10.65 8.14
CA GLY A 283 -1.83 9.60 7.99
C GLY A 283 -2.29 8.43 7.13
N THR A 284 -3.60 8.33 6.82
CA THR A 284 -4.09 7.37 5.84
C THR A 284 -3.54 7.66 4.45
N THR A 285 -3.25 6.61 3.68
CA THR A 285 -2.85 6.72 2.28
C THR A 285 -4.05 6.64 1.35
N LEU A 286 -4.12 7.53 0.37
CA LEU A 286 -5.09 7.54 -0.71
C LEU A 286 -4.40 7.25 -2.04
N ASP A 287 -4.98 6.39 -2.85
CA ASP A 287 -4.52 6.16 -4.22
C ASP A 287 -5.19 7.15 -5.16
N VAL A 288 -4.47 8.20 -5.52
CA VAL A 288 -4.90 9.22 -6.48
C VAL A 288 -4.47 8.80 -7.88
N GLY A 289 -5.42 8.73 -8.80
CA GLY A 289 -5.16 8.29 -10.17
C GLY A 289 -5.98 9.08 -11.17
N CYS A 290 -6.00 8.59 -12.40
CA CYS A 290 -6.82 9.15 -13.46
C CYS A 290 -7.24 8.08 -14.47
N SER A 291 -8.44 8.23 -15.02
CA SER A 291 -9.01 7.41 -16.09
C SER A 291 -9.45 8.33 -17.22
N GLY A 292 -8.66 8.39 -18.30
CA GLY A 292 -8.87 9.37 -19.34
C GLY A 292 -8.68 10.80 -18.85
N GLU A 293 -9.79 11.55 -18.71
CA GLU A 293 -9.78 12.95 -18.23
C GLU A 293 -10.32 13.11 -16.80
N GLU A 294 -10.86 12.03 -16.24
CA GLU A 294 -11.39 11.97 -14.89
C GLU A 294 -10.27 11.64 -13.91
N LEU A 295 -10.20 12.41 -12.83
CA LEU A 295 -9.39 12.04 -11.67
C LEU A 295 -10.14 10.95 -10.88
N THR A 296 -9.38 10.00 -10.34
CA THR A 296 -9.91 8.90 -9.54
C THR A 296 -9.30 8.91 -8.16
N LEU A 297 -10.08 8.59 -7.13
CA LEU A 297 -9.61 8.33 -5.78
C LEU A 297 -9.93 6.88 -5.42
N ASN A 298 -8.93 6.12 -4.99
CA ASN A 298 -9.00 4.67 -4.75
C ASN A 298 -9.63 3.92 -5.94
N GLY A 299 -9.32 4.36 -7.16
CA GLY A 299 -9.84 3.80 -8.41
C GLY A 299 -11.26 4.23 -8.80
N LYS A 300 -11.98 5.00 -7.97
CA LYS A 300 -13.34 5.49 -8.26
C LYS A 300 -13.30 6.91 -8.85
N PRO A 301 -14.03 7.21 -9.95
CA PRO A 301 -14.08 8.55 -10.55
C PRO A 301 -15.04 9.47 -9.76
N ILE A 302 -14.58 9.93 -8.59
CA ILE A 302 -15.42 10.67 -7.64
C ILE A 302 -15.15 12.18 -7.60
N ILE A 303 -14.26 12.69 -8.46
CA ILE A 303 -13.98 14.13 -8.55
C ILE A 303 -15.01 14.80 -9.47
N ALA A 304 -15.83 15.69 -8.91
CA ALA A 304 -16.87 16.44 -9.62
C ALA A 304 -16.34 17.73 -10.26
N ASN A 305 -15.51 18.48 -9.53
CA ASN A 305 -14.85 19.69 -10.02
C ASN A 305 -13.38 19.68 -9.61
N LYS A 306 -12.49 20.19 -10.46
CA LYS A 306 -11.04 20.09 -10.27
C LYS A 306 -10.38 21.45 -10.38
N ASP A 307 -9.24 21.59 -9.71
CA ASP A 307 -8.36 22.76 -9.80
C ASP A 307 -9.01 24.08 -9.35
N VAL A 308 -9.87 24.07 -8.33
CA VAL A 308 -10.35 25.31 -7.70
C VAL A 308 -9.20 25.89 -6.88
N LEU A 309 -8.60 26.97 -7.36
CA LEU A 309 -7.39 27.54 -6.78
C LEU A 309 -7.68 28.36 -5.54
N ALA A 310 -6.86 28.17 -4.51
CA ALA A 310 -6.87 28.96 -3.28
C ALA A 310 -5.49 29.58 -3.02
N THR A 311 -5.42 30.65 -2.25
CA THR A 311 -4.15 31.30 -1.88
C THR A 311 -3.19 30.39 -1.10
N ASN A 312 -3.72 29.36 -0.43
CA ASN A 312 -2.99 28.39 0.38
C ASN A 312 -3.13 26.93 -0.13
N GLY A 313 -3.57 26.72 -1.38
CA GLY A 313 -3.64 25.37 -1.95
C GLY A 313 -4.58 25.20 -3.15
N VAL A 314 -5.02 23.97 -3.35
CA VAL A 314 -5.94 23.58 -4.43
C VAL A 314 -7.12 22.82 -3.82
N VAL A 315 -8.33 23.07 -4.32
CA VAL A 315 -9.55 22.37 -3.92
C VAL A 315 -10.08 21.56 -5.10
N HIS A 316 -10.39 20.28 -4.84
CA HIS A 316 -11.11 19.41 -5.77
C HIS A 316 -12.42 18.98 -5.12
N PHE A 317 -13.55 19.18 -5.79
CA PHE A 317 -14.84 18.82 -5.24
C PHE A 317 -15.07 17.34 -5.47
N VAL A 318 -15.52 16.62 -4.44
CA VAL A 318 -15.73 15.18 -4.48
C VAL A 318 -17.19 14.83 -4.23
N ASN A 319 -17.71 13.87 -4.98
CA ASN A 319 -19.10 13.44 -4.91
C ASN A 319 -19.33 12.27 -3.94
N GLU A 320 -18.30 11.80 -3.24
CA GLU A 320 -18.36 10.77 -2.21
C GLU A 320 -17.55 11.21 -0.98
N LEU A 321 -18.08 10.94 0.21
CA LEU A 321 -17.38 11.21 1.46
C LEU A 321 -16.32 10.12 1.70
N LEU A 322 -15.05 10.54 1.76
CA LEU A 322 -13.95 9.67 2.19
C LEU A 322 -14.03 9.45 3.70
N ILE A 323 -14.54 8.30 4.13
CA ILE A 323 -14.66 7.95 5.55
C ILE A 323 -13.42 7.13 5.93
N PRO A 324 -12.56 7.61 6.86
CA PRO A 324 -11.42 6.83 7.32
C PRO A 324 -11.89 5.59 8.09
N ASP A 325 -11.07 4.54 8.10
CA ASP A 325 -11.39 3.31 8.83
C ASP A 325 -11.60 3.58 10.32
N SER A 326 -10.85 4.50 10.92
CA SER A 326 -10.99 4.93 12.32
C SER A 326 -12.36 5.52 12.66
N ALA A 327 -13.15 5.97 11.68
CA ALA A 327 -14.52 6.48 11.88
C ALA A 327 -15.62 5.44 11.63
N LYS A 328 -15.25 4.26 11.08
CA LYS A 328 -16.19 3.20 10.73
C LYS A 328 -16.44 2.26 11.90
N THR A 329 -17.66 1.73 11.94
CA THR A 329 -18.03 0.55 12.74
C THR A 329 -17.40 -0.71 12.14
N LEU A 330 -17.37 -1.81 12.89
CA LEU A 330 -16.87 -3.09 12.37
C LEU A 330 -17.66 -3.58 11.15
N PHE A 331 -18.97 -3.35 11.15
CA PHE A 331 -19.82 -3.69 10.01
C PHE A 331 -19.43 -2.90 8.76
N GLU A 332 -19.28 -1.58 8.87
CA GLU A 332 -18.89 -0.70 7.75
C GLU A 332 -17.46 -1.02 7.25
N LEU A 333 -16.53 -1.37 8.15
CA LEU A 333 -15.18 -1.80 7.77
C LEU A 333 -15.17 -3.08 6.94
N ALA A 334 -16.07 -4.01 7.27
CA ALA A 334 -16.06 -5.35 6.71
C ALA A 334 -16.93 -5.49 5.45
N GLN A 335 -17.90 -4.58 5.21
CA GLN A 335 -18.89 -4.67 4.13
C GLN A 335 -18.26 -4.66 2.72
N GLU A 336 -17.20 -3.88 2.50
CA GLU A 336 -16.47 -3.80 1.22
C GLU A 336 -15.07 -4.43 1.31
N SER A 337 -14.93 -5.47 2.13
CA SER A 337 -13.64 -6.11 2.39
C SER A 337 -13.56 -7.56 1.91
N GLU A 338 -12.35 -8.09 1.97
CA GLU A 338 -12.02 -9.50 1.76
C GLU A 338 -12.67 -10.47 2.77
N VAL A 339 -13.46 -9.98 3.74
CA VAL A 339 -14.19 -10.80 4.72
C VAL A 339 -15.72 -10.63 4.65
N SER A 340 -16.25 -10.04 3.57
CA SER A 340 -17.70 -9.78 3.42
C SER A 340 -18.60 -11.02 3.64
N LYS A 341 -18.17 -12.20 3.19
CA LYS A 341 -18.88 -13.47 3.43
C LYS A 341 -18.98 -13.83 4.92
N SER A 342 -17.97 -13.50 5.72
CA SER A 342 -18.03 -13.66 7.18
C SER A 342 -19.11 -12.77 7.78
N MET A 343 -19.27 -11.55 7.28
CA MET A 343 -20.32 -10.63 7.77
C MET A 343 -21.72 -11.16 7.51
N ASP A 344 -21.93 -11.82 6.37
CA ASP A 344 -23.20 -12.48 6.09
C ASP A 344 -23.51 -13.60 7.11
N LEU A 345 -22.50 -14.33 7.60
CA LEU A 345 -22.67 -15.34 8.65
C LEU A 345 -23.04 -14.71 9.99
N PHE A 346 -22.33 -13.67 10.43
CA PHE A 346 -22.67 -12.96 11.66
C PHE A 346 -24.08 -12.36 11.61
N ARG A 347 -24.48 -11.83 10.44
CA ARG A 347 -25.84 -11.33 10.23
C ARG A 347 -26.88 -12.44 10.33
N GLN A 348 -26.67 -13.57 9.65
CA GLN A 348 -27.58 -14.73 9.71
C GLN A 348 -27.69 -15.32 11.13
N ALA A 349 -26.62 -15.24 11.94
CA ALA A 349 -26.61 -15.69 13.33
C ALA A 349 -27.27 -14.71 14.31
N GLY A 350 -27.70 -13.53 13.83
CA GLY A 350 -28.28 -12.47 14.66
C GLY A 350 -27.26 -11.80 15.57
N LEU A 351 -25.99 -11.73 15.17
CA LEU A 351 -24.90 -11.13 15.93
C LEU A 351 -24.49 -9.73 15.44
N SER A 352 -25.25 -9.15 14.49
CA SER A 352 -24.95 -7.85 13.89
C SER A 352 -24.86 -6.70 14.91
N SER A 353 -25.58 -6.77 16.03
CA SER A 353 -25.59 -5.74 17.07
C SER A 353 -24.20 -5.48 17.65
N HIS A 354 -23.35 -6.51 17.72
CA HIS A 354 -21.96 -6.39 18.17
C HIS A 354 -21.05 -5.72 17.12
N LEU A 355 -21.48 -5.68 15.86
CA LEU A 355 -20.70 -5.16 14.74
C LEU A 355 -21.09 -3.72 14.35
N THR A 356 -22.33 -3.34 14.62
CA THR A 356 -22.87 -2.00 14.31
C THR A 356 -22.83 -1.04 15.51
N GLY A 357 -22.65 -1.57 16.72
CA GLY A 357 -22.67 -0.79 17.96
C GLY A 357 -21.36 -0.09 18.31
N SER A 358 -21.30 0.42 19.54
CA SER A 358 -20.12 1.05 20.15
C SER A 358 -19.33 0.11 21.08
N GLU A 359 -19.60 -1.19 20.99
CA GLU A 359 -18.93 -2.19 21.82
C GLU A 359 -17.45 -2.31 21.43
N GLN A 360 -16.57 -2.30 22.42
CA GLN A 360 -15.14 -2.46 22.19
C GLN A 360 -14.79 -3.93 22.03
N VAL A 361 -14.64 -4.36 20.78
CA VAL A 361 -14.39 -5.77 20.44
C VAL A 361 -13.39 -5.91 19.30
N THR A 362 -12.77 -7.08 19.21
CA THR A 362 -11.93 -7.48 18.09
C THR A 362 -12.59 -8.63 17.35
N LEU A 363 -12.89 -8.43 16.08
CA LEU A 363 -13.55 -9.43 15.24
C LEU A 363 -12.51 -10.27 14.51
N LEU A 364 -12.52 -11.57 14.75
CA LEU A 364 -11.74 -12.55 14.00
C LEU A 364 -12.59 -12.99 12.81
N ALA A 365 -12.35 -12.43 11.62
CA ALA A 365 -13.18 -12.69 10.44
C ALA A 365 -12.41 -13.48 9.38
N PRO A 366 -12.80 -14.73 9.08
CA PRO A 366 -12.19 -15.48 7.98
C PRO A 366 -12.36 -14.77 6.63
N VAL A 367 -11.35 -14.85 5.78
CA VAL A 367 -11.39 -14.28 4.43
C VAL A 367 -12.33 -15.06 3.50
N ASN A 368 -12.82 -14.41 2.45
CA ASN A 368 -13.81 -14.93 1.52
C ASN A 368 -13.41 -16.24 0.82
N GLU A 369 -12.10 -16.46 0.65
CA GLU A 369 -11.51 -17.68 0.08
C GLU A 369 -11.75 -18.92 0.96
N VAL A 370 -11.91 -18.75 2.28
CA VAL A 370 -12.27 -19.83 3.20
C VAL A 370 -13.63 -20.44 2.85
N PHE A 371 -14.53 -19.62 2.28
CA PHE A 371 -15.89 -20.01 1.90
C PHE A 371 -16.06 -20.15 0.39
N LYS A 372 -15.02 -20.60 -0.32
CA LYS A 372 -15.08 -20.86 -1.77
C LYS A 372 -16.10 -21.95 -2.13
N ASP A 373 -16.27 -22.94 -1.25
CA ASP A 373 -17.16 -24.10 -1.44
C ASP A 373 -18.59 -23.85 -0.91
N GLY A 374 -18.88 -22.63 -0.43
CA GLY A 374 -20.17 -22.23 0.12
C GLY A 374 -20.10 -21.75 1.58
N LEU A 375 -21.16 -21.10 2.04
CA LEU A 375 -21.32 -20.70 3.44
C LEU A 375 -21.87 -21.88 4.27
N PRO A 376 -21.38 -22.10 5.50
CA PRO A 376 -21.95 -23.09 6.40
C PRO A 376 -23.38 -22.71 6.82
N VAL A 377 -24.18 -23.73 7.17
CA VAL A 377 -25.53 -23.53 7.72
C VAL A 377 -25.41 -22.92 9.13
N VAL A 378 -26.23 -21.90 9.39
CA VAL A 378 -26.25 -21.22 10.69
C VAL A 378 -27.27 -21.91 11.60
N ASP A 379 -26.76 -22.77 12.49
CA ASP A 379 -27.50 -23.37 13.61
C ASP A 379 -27.01 -22.79 14.96
N ASN A 380 -27.51 -23.32 16.09
CA ASN A 380 -27.08 -22.87 17.42
C ASN A 380 -25.58 -23.15 17.69
N ASN A 381 -25.02 -24.23 17.12
CA ASN A 381 -23.61 -24.55 17.29
C ASN A 381 -22.73 -23.55 16.54
N MET A 382 -23.11 -23.21 15.31
CA MET A 382 -22.46 -22.18 14.51
C MET A 382 -22.58 -20.80 15.16
N LYS A 383 -23.74 -20.46 15.73
CA LYS A 383 -23.89 -19.21 16.49
C LYS A 383 -22.93 -19.13 17.68
N ASN A 384 -22.79 -20.21 18.45
CA ASN A 384 -21.83 -20.27 19.56
C ASN A 384 -20.38 -20.20 19.05
N LEU A 385 -20.08 -20.80 17.90
CA LEU A 385 -18.77 -20.71 17.28
C LEU A 385 -18.45 -19.26 16.85
N LEU A 386 -19.41 -18.57 16.24
CA LEU A 386 -19.28 -17.17 15.83
C LEU A 386 -19.12 -16.23 17.03
N LEU A 387 -19.77 -16.49 18.17
CA LEU A 387 -19.51 -15.75 19.41
C LEU A 387 -18.05 -15.88 19.87
N ASN A 388 -17.39 -17.01 19.59
CA ASN A 388 -15.97 -17.20 19.86
C ASN A 388 -15.06 -16.49 18.84
N HIS A 389 -15.60 -15.96 17.75
CA HIS A 389 -14.87 -15.10 16.83
C HIS A 389 -14.94 -13.62 17.22
N ILE A 390 -15.69 -13.27 18.28
CA ILE A 390 -15.75 -11.91 18.83
C ILE A 390 -14.97 -11.90 20.14
N VAL A 391 -13.78 -11.30 20.09
CA VAL A 391 -12.88 -11.14 21.23
C VAL A 391 -13.21 -9.84 21.95
N ARG A 392 -13.19 -9.86 23.28
CA ARG A 392 -13.40 -8.66 24.11
C ARG A 392 -12.23 -7.68 23.94
N ASP A 393 -12.53 -6.40 24.09
CA ASP A 393 -11.60 -5.29 23.92
C ASP A 393 -11.19 -5.05 22.46
N GLN A 394 -10.82 -3.80 22.16
CA GLN A 394 -10.27 -3.41 20.86
C GLN A 394 -8.75 -3.62 20.85
N LEU A 395 -8.30 -4.70 20.23
CA LEU A 395 -6.90 -5.12 20.20
C LEU A 395 -6.21 -4.68 18.90
N SER A 396 -4.89 -4.82 18.87
CA SER A 396 -4.09 -4.77 17.65
C SER A 396 -3.13 -5.94 17.63
N SER A 397 -3.02 -6.60 16.47
CA SER A 397 -2.22 -7.79 16.27
C SER A 397 -0.74 -7.55 16.57
N LYS A 398 -0.24 -6.35 16.27
CA LYS A 398 1.13 -5.93 16.52
C LYS A 398 1.56 -6.03 17.99
N TYR A 399 0.62 -5.90 18.92
CA TYR A 399 0.91 -5.92 20.36
C TYR A 399 0.57 -7.26 21.03
N LEU A 400 0.14 -8.25 20.25
CA LEU A 400 -0.11 -9.59 20.79
C LEU A 400 1.22 -10.30 21.08
N TYR A 401 1.26 -11.05 22.19
CA TYR A 401 2.44 -11.80 22.62
C TYR A 401 2.17 -13.30 22.72
N HIS A 402 3.24 -14.10 22.63
CA HIS A 402 3.13 -15.57 22.66
C HIS A 402 2.56 -16.04 24.00
N GLY A 403 1.53 -16.89 23.97
CA GLY A 403 0.85 -17.41 25.15
C GLY A 403 -0.20 -16.46 25.74
N GLN A 404 -0.44 -15.28 25.13
CA GLN A 404 -1.55 -14.42 25.51
C GLN A 404 -2.88 -15.16 25.38
N LYS A 405 -3.78 -14.93 26.33
CA LYS A 405 -5.15 -15.44 26.30
C LYS A 405 -6.14 -14.33 25.97
N LEU A 406 -7.06 -14.61 25.06
CA LEU A 406 -8.05 -13.67 24.54
C LEU A 406 -9.46 -14.13 24.94
N PRO A 407 -10.13 -13.45 25.89
CA PRO A 407 -11.50 -13.79 26.26
C PRO A 407 -12.47 -13.39 25.15
N THR A 408 -13.42 -14.28 24.85
CA THR A 408 -14.43 -14.08 23.80
C THR A 408 -15.80 -13.75 24.38
N LEU A 409 -16.75 -13.36 23.52
CA LEU A 409 -18.16 -13.26 23.90
C LEU A 409 -18.85 -14.62 24.02
N GLY A 410 -18.24 -15.69 23.50
CA GLY A 410 -18.70 -17.07 23.66
C GLY A 410 -18.16 -17.78 24.92
N ASP A 411 -17.63 -17.01 25.88
CA ASP A 411 -17.06 -17.49 27.15
C ASP A 411 -15.92 -18.52 27.00
N LYS A 412 -15.17 -18.43 25.90
CA LYS A 412 -13.89 -19.15 25.71
C LYS A 412 -12.70 -18.21 25.83
N GLU A 413 -11.56 -18.76 26.26
CA GLU A 413 -10.24 -18.11 26.17
C GLU A 413 -9.46 -18.71 24.99
N LEU A 414 -9.11 -17.89 24.01
CA LEU A 414 -8.30 -18.28 22.87
C LEU A 414 -6.82 -18.00 23.13
N ARG A 415 -5.92 -18.88 22.70
CA ARG A 415 -4.48 -18.74 22.87
C ARG A 415 -3.85 -18.09 21.64
N VAL A 416 -2.92 -17.17 21.88
CA VAL A 416 -2.10 -16.55 20.84
C VAL A 416 -0.79 -17.31 20.69
N PHE A 417 -0.45 -17.63 19.44
CA PHE A 417 0.82 -18.21 19.05
C PHE A 417 1.55 -17.26 18.10
N VAL A 418 2.61 -16.63 18.61
CA VAL A 418 3.52 -15.79 17.80
C VAL A 418 4.64 -16.68 17.27
N TYR A 419 4.76 -16.75 15.95
CA TYR A 419 5.85 -17.41 15.23
C TYR A 419 6.71 -16.38 14.49
N ARG A 420 7.78 -16.83 13.83
CA ARG A 420 8.74 -15.93 13.15
C ARG A 420 8.09 -15.04 12.08
N ASN A 421 7.18 -15.60 11.29
CA ASN A 421 6.56 -14.93 10.14
C ASN A 421 5.03 -14.90 10.21
N ASN A 422 4.43 -15.55 11.22
CA ASN A 422 2.97 -15.72 11.31
C ASN A 422 2.53 -15.48 12.75
N LEU A 423 1.34 -14.91 12.89
CA LEU A 423 0.66 -14.67 14.15
C LEU A 423 -0.69 -15.40 14.12
N CYS A 424 -0.89 -16.34 15.03
CA CYS A 424 -2.05 -17.20 15.03
C CYS A 424 -2.82 -17.11 16.36
N ILE A 425 -4.13 -17.24 16.27
CA ILE A 425 -5.05 -17.35 17.40
C ILE A 425 -5.71 -18.72 17.25
N GLU A 426 -5.42 -19.63 18.18
CA GLU A 426 -5.71 -21.06 18.02
C GLU A 426 -5.19 -21.60 16.66
N ASN A 427 -6.05 -22.20 15.83
CA ASN A 427 -5.70 -22.77 14.53
C ASN A 427 -5.64 -21.75 13.37
N ALA A 428 -6.19 -20.55 13.57
CA ALA A 428 -6.35 -19.55 12.52
C ALA A 428 -5.26 -18.48 12.64
N CYS A 429 -4.70 -18.04 11.52
CA CYS A 429 -3.64 -17.06 11.46
C CYS A 429 -4.10 -15.78 10.76
N ILE A 430 -3.49 -14.65 11.15
CA ILE A 430 -3.79 -13.35 10.57
C ILE A 430 -3.30 -13.32 9.13
N ALA A 431 -4.21 -13.06 8.19
CA ALA A 431 -4.00 -13.13 6.75
C ALA A 431 -3.76 -11.76 6.09
N ALA A 432 -4.17 -10.66 6.75
CA ALA A 432 -4.00 -9.30 6.26
C ALA A 432 -3.75 -8.32 7.42
N HIS A 433 -3.37 -7.08 7.10
CA HIS A 433 -3.22 -6.02 8.09
C HIS A 433 -4.55 -5.74 8.80
N ASP A 434 -4.46 -5.41 10.10
CA ASP A 434 -5.60 -5.00 10.91
C ASP A 434 -6.33 -3.82 10.27
N LYS A 435 -7.67 -3.86 10.28
CA LYS A 435 -8.49 -2.65 10.02
C LYS A 435 -9.05 -2.16 11.33
N ARG A 436 -8.54 -1.04 11.83
CA ARG A 436 -8.94 -0.46 13.12
C ARG A 436 -10.09 0.50 12.92
N GLY A 437 -11.24 0.13 13.46
CA GLY A 437 -12.46 0.94 13.49
C GLY A 437 -12.53 1.89 14.66
N ARG A 438 -13.65 2.57 14.78
CA ARG A 438 -13.89 3.52 15.88
C ARG A 438 -13.93 2.85 17.24
N PHE A 439 -14.61 1.71 17.30
CA PHE A 439 -14.86 0.96 18.54
C PHE A 439 -14.25 -0.44 18.50
N GLY A 440 -14.10 -1.04 17.32
CA GLY A 440 -13.57 -2.40 17.19
C GLY A 440 -12.44 -2.51 16.17
N THR A 441 -11.72 -3.63 16.21
CA THR A 441 -10.67 -3.94 15.22
C THR A 441 -11.05 -5.21 14.47
N LEU A 442 -10.87 -5.20 13.16
CA LEU A 442 -11.05 -6.37 12.31
C LEU A 442 -9.72 -7.07 12.07
N PHE A 443 -9.62 -8.33 12.47
CA PHE A 443 -8.54 -9.24 12.10
C PHE A 443 -9.04 -10.16 10.98
N SER A 444 -8.47 -10.01 9.79
CA SER A 444 -8.72 -10.92 8.66
C SER A 444 -7.96 -12.23 8.89
N MET A 445 -8.69 -13.35 8.98
CA MET A 445 -8.15 -14.67 9.33
C MET A 445 -8.08 -15.59 8.11
N ASP A 446 -7.07 -16.44 8.04
CA ASP A 446 -6.86 -17.40 6.94
C ASP A 446 -7.82 -18.61 6.98
N LYS A 447 -8.48 -18.84 8.11
CA LYS A 447 -9.34 -19.99 8.40
C LYS A 447 -10.46 -19.63 9.38
N MET A 448 -11.47 -20.49 9.42
CA MET A 448 -12.44 -20.52 10.52
C MET A 448 -11.74 -20.99 11.81
N LEU A 449 -11.95 -20.26 12.90
CA LEU A 449 -11.44 -20.63 14.21
C LEU A 449 -12.13 -21.92 14.70
N THR A 450 -11.37 -22.83 15.29
CA THR A 450 -11.87 -24.03 15.97
C THR A 450 -11.34 -24.07 17.40
N PRO A 451 -12.08 -23.49 18.36
CA PRO A 451 -11.67 -23.50 19.77
C PRO A 451 -11.53 -24.93 20.31
N PRO A 452 -10.59 -25.19 21.24
CA PRO A 452 -10.41 -26.51 21.81
C PRO A 452 -11.61 -26.95 22.65
N SER A 453 -12.00 -28.23 22.51
CA SER A 453 -13.15 -28.84 23.19
C SER A 453 -12.78 -29.74 24.38
N GLY A 454 -11.50 -30.08 24.55
CA GLY A 454 -10.99 -30.93 25.64
C GLY A 454 -9.47 -31.06 25.59
N SER A 455 -8.89 -31.84 26.51
CA SER A 455 -7.46 -32.18 26.46
C SER A 455 -7.14 -33.06 25.25
N VAL A 456 -5.84 -33.27 24.97
CA VAL A 456 -5.39 -34.19 23.92
C VAL A 456 -6.05 -35.56 24.07
N MET A 457 -6.10 -36.13 25.27
CA MET A 457 -6.71 -37.46 25.46
C MET A 457 -8.23 -37.44 25.31
N ASP A 458 -8.90 -36.35 25.66
CA ASP A 458 -10.36 -36.23 25.48
C ASP A 458 -10.71 -36.24 23.99
N VAL A 459 -9.96 -35.48 23.20
CA VAL A 459 -10.10 -35.43 21.74
C VAL A 459 -9.80 -36.80 21.11
N LEU A 460 -8.70 -37.44 21.50
CA LEU A 460 -8.34 -38.77 20.97
C LEU A 460 -9.36 -39.85 21.34
N LYS A 461 -9.99 -39.78 22.53
CA LYS A 461 -11.03 -40.74 22.94
C LYS A 461 -12.36 -40.52 22.24
N ALA A 462 -12.69 -39.27 21.89
CA ALA A 462 -13.93 -38.92 21.23
C ALA A 462 -13.98 -39.39 19.76
N ASP A 463 -12.81 -39.58 19.13
CA ASP A 463 -12.70 -39.99 17.73
C ASP A 463 -12.29 -41.48 17.60
N HIS A 464 -13.18 -42.28 17.01
CA HIS A 464 -12.98 -43.71 16.82
C HIS A 464 -11.75 -44.07 15.97
N ARG A 465 -11.24 -43.14 15.14
CA ARG A 465 -10.04 -43.35 14.33
C ARG A 465 -8.77 -43.54 15.16
N PHE A 466 -8.77 -43.13 16.44
CA PHE A 466 -7.60 -43.21 17.33
C PHE A 466 -7.72 -44.28 18.42
N SER A 467 -8.70 -45.19 18.35
CA SER A 467 -8.91 -46.19 19.42
C SER A 467 -7.69 -47.09 19.70
N THR A 468 -6.95 -47.51 18.65
CA THR A 468 -5.69 -48.25 18.82
C THR A 468 -4.60 -47.40 19.47
N LEU A 469 -4.50 -46.12 19.10
CA LEU A 469 -3.57 -45.18 19.69
C LEU A 469 -3.87 -44.95 21.18
N VAL A 470 -5.13 -44.77 21.55
CA VAL A 470 -5.56 -44.59 22.95
C VAL A 470 -5.18 -45.81 23.79
N ALA A 471 -5.44 -47.02 23.29
CA ALA A 471 -5.02 -48.26 23.97
C ALA A 471 -3.49 -48.34 24.11
N ALA A 472 -2.74 -47.99 23.07
CA ALA A 472 -1.28 -47.98 23.10
C ALA A 472 -0.72 -46.96 24.13
N ILE A 473 -1.30 -45.75 24.20
CA ILE A 473 -0.94 -44.72 25.18
C ILE A 473 -1.17 -45.23 26.61
N GLN A 474 -2.28 -45.94 26.84
CA GLN A 474 -2.59 -46.54 28.14
C GLN A 474 -1.59 -47.65 28.51
N SER A 475 -1.31 -48.57 27.59
CA SER A 475 -0.34 -49.66 27.80
C SER A 475 1.09 -49.14 28.01
N ALA A 476 1.45 -48.01 27.38
CA ALA A 476 2.74 -47.36 27.55
C ALA A 476 2.85 -46.48 28.80
N GLY A 477 1.76 -46.31 29.57
CA GLY A 477 1.74 -45.45 30.76
C GLY A 477 1.90 -43.95 30.47
N LEU A 478 1.47 -43.49 29.28
CA LEU A 478 1.61 -42.09 28.86
C LEU A 478 0.35 -41.24 29.05
N THR A 479 -0.75 -41.82 29.54
CA THR A 479 -2.03 -41.13 29.72
C THR A 479 -1.91 -39.88 30.60
N GLU A 480 -1.23 -39.97 31.75
CA GLU A 480 -1.05 -38.83 32.65
C GLU A 480 -0.16 -37.75 32.02
N ASN A 481 0.86 -38.16 31.27
CA ASN A 481 1.78 -37.24 30.58
C ASN A 481 1.06 -36.39 29.52
N LEU A 482 0.05 -36.93 28.84
CA LEU A 482 -0.72 -36.23 27.80
C LEU A 482 -1.98 -35.54 28.34
N ASN A 483 -2.39 -35.82 29.58
CA ASN A 483 -3.47 -35.11 30.28
C ASN A 483 -2.98 -33.90 31.10
N ARG A 484 -1.68 -33.83 31.40
CA ARG A 484 -1.14 -32.71 32.17
C ARG A 484 -1.32 -31.37 31.43
N PRO A 485 -1.46 -30.25 32.16
CA PRO A 485 -1.34 -28.93 31.57
C PRO A 485 0.00 -28.78 30.85
N GLY A 486 -0.02 -28.26 29.63
CA GLY A 486 1.17 -28.14 28.79
C GLY A 486 0.85 -27.65 27.39
N THR A 487 1.87 -27.63 26.55
CA THR A 487 1.79 -27.27 25.13
C THR A 487 2.33 -28.43 24.31
N PHE A 488 1.44 -29.26 23.77
CA PHE A 488 1.83 -30.43 22.98
C PHE A 488 1.54 -30.23 21.49
N THR A 489 2.42 -30.77 20.65
CA THR A 489 2.08 -31.12 19.26
C THR A 489 2.10 -32.63 19.15
N VAL A 490 0.96 -33.23 18.83
CA VAL A 490 0.78 -34.69 18.79
C VAL A 490 0.48 -35.13 17.37
N PHE A 491 1.39 -35.88 16.76
CA PHE A 491 1.14 -36.54 15.48
C PHE A 491 0.46 -37.88 15.77
N ALA A 492 -0.87 -37.93 15.70
CA ALA A 492 -1.68 -39.08 16.12
C ALA A 492 -1.87 -40.07 14.96
N PRO A 493 -1.27 -41.28 15.01
CA PRO A 493 -1.51 -42.30 13.99
C PRO A 493 -2.93 -42.85 14.10
N THR A 494 -3.61 -42.94 12.95
CA THR A 494 -4.94 -43.54 12.88
C THR A 494 -4.86 -45.06 13.04
N ASN A 495 -6.00 -45.72 13.27
CA ASN A 495 -6.10 -47.18 13.28
C ASN A 495 -5.64 -47.80 11.95
N GLU A 496 -5.70 -47.04 10.84
CA GLU A 496 -5.16 -47.46 9.55
C GLU A 496 -3.64 -47.44 9.53
N ALA A 497 -3.01 -46.44 10.16
CA ALA A 497 -1.57 -46.36 10.31
C ALA A 497 -0.99 -47.59 11.04
N PHE A 498 -1.64 -48.02 12.13
CA PHE A 498 -1.24 -49.24 12.84
C PHE A 498 -1.47 -50.50 12.01
N ARG A 499 -2.59 -50.59 11.29
CA ARG A 499 -2.88 -51.73 10.40
C ARG A 499 -1.94 -51.84 9.21
N ALA A 500 -1.40 -50.71 8.74
CA ALA A 500 -0.44 -50.65 7.64
C ALA A 500 0.96 -51.13 8.04
N MET A 501 1.27 -51.21 9.34
CA MET A 501 2.55 -51.75 9.80
C MET A 501 2.65 -53.26 9.50
N PRO A 502 3.86 -53.77 9.19
CA PRO A 502 4.09 -55.21 9.12
C PRO A 502 3.67 -55.89 10.42
N GLN A 503 2.84 -56.93 10.33
CA GLN A 503 2.24 -57.59 11.50
C GLN A 503 3.29 -58.08 12.52
N GLY A 504 4.45 -58.54 12.05
CA GLY A 504 5.56 -58.93 12.93
C GLY A 504 6.12 -57.77 13.76
N GLU A 505 6.25 -56.59 13.15
CA GLU A 505 6.73 -55.38 13.83
C GLU A 505 5.68 -54.82 14.79
N LEU A 506 4.40 -54.81 14.38
CA LEU A 506 3.30 -54.37 15.23
C LEU A 506 3.20 -55.23 16.49
N ASN A 507 3.24 -56.56 16.36
CA ASN A 507 3.19 -57.47 17.51
C ASN A 507 4.39 -57.28 18.44
N LYS A 508 5.60 -57.06 17.88
CA LYS A 508 6.80 -56.78 18.67
C LYS A 508 6.67 -55.46 19.43
N LEU A 509 6.17 -54.42 18.76
CA LEU A 509 5.98 -53.09 19.34
C LEU A 509 4.95 -53.13 20.48
N MET A 510 3.80 -53.75 20.24
CA MET A 510 2.74 -53.89 21.24
C MET A 510 3.13 -54.81 22.41
N GLY A 511 4.03 -55.77 22.18
CA GLY A 511 4.57 -56.65 23.22
C GLY A 511 5.67 -56.03 24.09
N ASN A 512 6.23 -54.87 23.70
CA ASN A 512 7.33 -54.21 24.41
C ASN A 512 6.94 -52.78 24.85
N ALA A 513 6.42 -52.66 26.07
CA ALA A 513 5.94 -51.38 26.61
C ALA A 513 7.00 -50.26 26.59
N LYS A 514 8.29 -50.58 26.75
CA LYS A 514 9.38 -49.57 26.74
C LYS A 514 9.65 -49.06 25.33
N GLU A 515 9.63 -49.94 24.34
CA GLU A 515 9.78 -49.58 22.92
C GLU A 515 8.55 -48.80 22.43
N LEU A 516 7.35 -49.26 22.79
CA LEU A 516 6.10 -48.55 22.52
C LEU A 516 6.11 -47.13 23.10
N ALA A 517 6.50 -46.98 24.38
CA ALA A 517 6.60 -45.68 25.01
C ALA A 517 7.61 -44.74 24.28
N ASN A 518 8.73 -45.27 23.81
CA ASN A 518 9.70 -44.49 23.02
C ASN A 518 9.14 -44.04 21.67
N ILE A 519 8.45 -44.93 20.94
CA ILE A 519 7.81 -44.58 19.66
C ILE A 519 6.70 -43.54 19.87
N LEU A 520 5.84 -43.71 20.88
CA LEU A 520 4.78 -42.75 21.16
C LEU A 520 5.35 -41.38 21.58
N LYS A 521 6.44 -41.34 22.36
CA LYS A 521 7.14 -40.09 22.69
C LYS A 521 7.75 -39.41 21.46
N PHE A 522 8.10 -40.16 20.41
CA PHE A 522 8.58 -39.58 19.16
C PHE A 522 7.47 -38.87 18.38
N HIS A 523 6.20 -39.22 18.61
CA HIS A 523 5.05 -38.55 18.00
C HIS A 523 4.60 -37.28 18.73
N VAL A 524 5.23 -36.94 19.85
CA VAL A 524 4.82 -35.83 20.71
C VAL A 524 5.97 -34.86 20.86
N ALA A 525 5.70 -33.57 20.80
CA ALA A 525 6.66 -32.50 21.10
C ALA A 525 6.10 -31.54 22.15
N ASP A 526 6.99 -30.94 22.96
CA ASP A 526 6.65 -30.02 24.06
C ASP A 526 6.53 -28.54 23.61
N GLU A 527 5.95 -28.30 22.43
CA GLU A 527 5.52 -26.97 21.97
C GLU A 527 4.30 -27.10 21.04
N ILE A 528 3.50 -26.04 20.89
CA ILE A 528 2.38 -26.01 19.93
C ILE A 528 2.87 -25.45 18.60
N LEU A 529 2.79 -26.27 17.55
CA LEU A 529 3.04 -25.89 16.17
C LEU A 529 1.75 -26.07 15.37
N VAL A 530 1.04 -24.99 15.08
CA VAL A 530 -0.13 -25.02 14.18
C VAL A 530 0.29 -24.95 12.72
N SER A 531 -0.58 -25.38 11.81
CA SER A 531 -0.26 -25.52 10.40
C SER A 531 0.17 -24.21 9.74
N GLY A 532 -0.42 -23.08 10.14
CA GLY A 532 -0.06 -21.76 9.61
C GLY A 532 1.35 -21.31 9.99
N ALA A 533 1.99 -21.96 10.97
CA ALA A 533 3.39 -21.73 11.31
C ALA A 533 4.37 -22.58 10.47
N VAL A 534 3.86 -23.59 9.76
CA VAL A 534 4.67 -24.52 8.98
C VAL A 534 5.00 -23.88 7.63
N GLY A 535 6.21 -23.34 7.52
CA GLY A 535 6.78 -22.89 6.25
C GLY A 535 7.44 -24.03 5.47
N ALA A 536 8.61 -23.74 4.90
CA ALA A 536 9.38 -24.72 4.12
C ALA A 536 9.83 -25.93 4.94
N LEU A 537 10.35 -25.71 6.16
CA LEU A 537 10.77 -26.77 7.07
C LEU A 537 10.87 -26.23 8.50
N VAL A 538 10.26 -26.94 9.44
CA VAL A 538 10.37 -26.77 10.89
C VAL A 538 10.93 -28.05 11.48
N ARG A 539 11.94 -27.95 12.34
CA ARG A 539 12.50 -29.09 13.07
C ARG A 539 12.06 -29.02 14.52
N LEU A 540 11.13 -29.90 14.86
CA LEU A 540 10.46 -29.95 16.15
C LEU A 540 11.09 -31.04 17.02
N LYS A 541 11.54 -30.71 18.23
CA LYS A 541 12.16 -31.71 19.13
C LYS A 541 11.06 -32.56 19.77
N SER A 542 11.08 -33.87 19.53
CA SER A 542 10.13 -34.79 20.16
C SER A 542 10.45 -35.03 21.64
N MET A 543 9.49 -35.56 22.40
CA MET A 543 9.69 -36.00 23.79
C MET A 543 10.63 -37.20 23.90
N GLN A 544 10.84 -37.95 22.81
CA GLN A 544 11.84 -39.02 22.75
C GLN A 544 13.26 -38.44 22.61
N GLY A 545 13.40 -37.24 22.01
CA GLY A 545 14.65 -36.49 21.90
C GLY A 545 15.04 -36.16 20.46
N ASP A 546 14.74 -37.07 19.52
CA ASP A 546 15.02 -36.88 18.09
C ASP A 546 14.07 -35.84 17.49
N LYS A 547 14.49 -35.24 16.36
CA LYS A 547 13.75 -34.16 15.70
C LYS A 547 12.77 -34.70 14.66
N LEU A 548 11.58 -34.13 14.64
CA LEU A 548 10.56 -34.31 13.61
C LEU A 548 10.72 -33.21 12.56
N GLU A 549 10.76 -33.60 11.29
CA GLU A 549 10.84 -32.69 10.16
C GLU A 549 9.43 -32.38 9.63
N VAL A 550 8.88 -31.24 10.01
CA VAL A 550 7.55 -30.78 9.60
C VAL A 550 7.69 -29.79 8.45
N SER A 551 7.03 -30.03 7.33
CA SER A 551 7.13 -29.18 6.12
C SER A 551 5.79 -29.05 5.42
N MET A 552 5.56 -27.93 4.73
CA MET A 552 4.38 -27.75 3.90
C MET A 552 4.76 -27.83 2.41
N LYS A 553 4.06 -28.68 1.65
CA LYS A 553 4.22 -28.80 0.20
C LYS A 553 2.83 -28.83 -0.45
N ASN A 554 2.58 -27.94 -1.40
CA ASN A 554 1.29 -27.85 -2.10
C ASN A 554 0.08 -27.78 -1.14
N ASN A 555 0.18 -26.96 -0.08
CA ASN A 555 -0.81 -26.85 1.00
C ASN A 555 -1.08 -28.14 1.81
N VAL A 556 -0.23 -29.16 1.67
CA VAL A 556 -0.30 -30.39 2.47
C VAL A 556 0.90 -30.45 3.42
N ILE A 557 0.62 -30.62 4.70
CA ILE A 557 1.66 -30.81 5.72
C ILE A 557 2.21 -32.22 5.62
N HIS A 558 3.54 -32.32 5.72
CA HIS A 558 4.28 -33.56 5.78
C HIS A 558 5.16 -33.59 7.03
N ILE A 559 5.19 -34.74 7.71
CA ILE A 559 6.08 -35.00 8.85
C ILE A 559 6.99 -36.16 8.49
N ASN A 560 8.30 -35.94 8.52
CA ASN A 560 9.30 -36.92 8.06
C ASN A 560 8.99 -37.46 6.65
N LYS A 561 8.43 -36.60 5.79
CA LYS A 561 7.95 -36.90 4.42
C LYS A 561 6.62 -37.67 4.34
N GLU A 562 5.98 -38.01 5.46
CA GLU A 562 4.66 -38.62 5.51
C GLU A 562 3.56 -37.53 5.50
N PRO A 563 2.53 -37.62 4.66
CA PRO A 563 1.47 -36.62 4.60
C PRO A 563 0.55 -36.71 5.83
N VAL A 564 0.08 -35.54 6.27
CA VAL A 564 -0.97 -35.40 7.29
C VAL A 564 -2.33 -35.60 6.65
N ALA A 565 -3.18 -36.40 7.29
CA ALA A 565 -4.57 -36.60 6.88
C ALA A 565 -5.47 -35.44 7.32
N GLU A 566 -5.28 -34.97 8.54
CA GLU A 566 -6.04 -33.85 9.13
C GLU A 566 -5.14 -33.07 10.09
N SER A 567 -5.13 -31.74 9.96
CA SER A 567 -4.29 -30.84 10.76
C SER A 567 -5.11 -29.94 11.67
N ASP A 568 -4.44 -29.36 12.68
CA ASP A 568 -5.02 -28.36 13.59
C ASP A 568 -6.22 -28.82 14.41
N ILE A 569 -6.25 -30.09 14.81
CA ILE A 569 -7.27 -30.56 15.74
C ILE A 569 -6.90 -30.03 17.13
N MET A 570 -7.54 -28.93 17.54
CA MET A 570 -7.16 -28.16 18.73
C MET A 570 -7.57 -28.84 20.04
N ALA A 571 -6.64 -28.89 21.00
CA ALA A 571 -6.86 -29.37 22.37
C ALA A 571 -6.43 -28.31 23.40
N THR A 572 -6.98 -28.36 24.61
CA THR A 572 -6.72 -27.37 25.67
C THR A 572 -5.25 -27.34 26.12
N ASN A 573 -4.53 -28.45 25.95
CA ASN A 573 -3.11 -28.59 26.23
C ASN A 573 -2.26 -28.92 24.99
N GLY A 574 -2.79 -28.78 23.77
CA GLY A 574 -2.00 -29.04 22.56
C GLY A 574 -2.73 -28.90 21.23
N VAL A 575 -2.10 -29.42 20.18
CA VAL A 575 -2.66 -29.56 18.83
C VAL A 575 -2.38 -30.97 18.32
N ILE A 576 -3.36 -31.57 17.65
CA ILE A 576 -3.26 -32.91 17.10
C ILE A 576 -3.24 -32.85 15.57
N TYR A 577 -2.37 -33.66 14.98
CA TYR A 577 -2.26 -33.91 13.55
C TYR A 577 -2.54 -35.39 13.30
N ALA A 578 -3.61 -35.71 12.59
CA ALA A 578 -3.89 -37.10 12.21
C ALA A 578 -2.91 -37.53 11.11
N VAL A 579 -2.18 -38.63 11.33
CA VAL A 579 -1.23 -39.19 10.37
C VAL A 579 -1.60 -40.62 10.00
N ASN A 580 -1.32 -41.00 8.76
CA ASN A 580 -1.62 -42.34 8.23
C ASN A 580 -0.46 -43.32 8.33
N SER A 581 0.61 -42.95 9.02
CA SER A 581 1.82 -43.75 9.21
C SER A 581 2.30 -43.63 10.66
N VAL A 582 2.81 -44.73 11.23
CA VAL A 582 3.48 -44.71 12.54
C VAL A 582 4.91 -44.21 12.32
N LEU A 583 5.23 -43.03 12.84
CA LEU A 583 6.53 -42.38 12.72
C LEU A 583 7.59 -43.14 13.51
N GLN A 584 8.71 -43.43 12.86
CA GLN A 584 9.86 -44.08 13.47
C GLN A 584 10.97 -43.05 13.69
N PRO A 585 11.62 -43.01 14.86
CA PRO A 585 12.87 -42.27 15.03
C PRO A 585 13.87 -42.78 13.99
N GLN A 586 14.55 -41.88 13.30
CA GLN A 586 15.68 -42.33 12.48
C GLN A 586 16.71 -42.93 13.41
N ALA A 587 17.09 -44.20 13.19
CA ALA A 587 18.13 -44.84 13.98
C ALA A 587 19.30 -43.88 14.07
N SER A 588 19.70 -43.55 15.30
CA SER A 588 20.86 -42.70 15.55
C SER A 588 22.00 -43.26 14.73
N ARG A 589 22.37 -42.56 13.64
CA ARG A 589 23.74 -42.70 13.16
C ARG A 589 24.57 -42.39 14.40
N PRO A 590 25.46 -43.30 14.85
CA PRO A 590 26.44 -42.93 15.85
C PRO A 590 27.02 -41.60 15.38
N GLN A 591 27.18 -40.65 16.29
CA GLN A 591 28.07 -39.53 16.02
C GLN A 591 29.33 -40.16 15.40
N GLU A 592 29.53 -39.97 14.10
CA GLU A 592 30.86 -39.91 13.56
C GLU A 592 31.49 -38.79 14.37
N ARG A 593 32.17 -39.21 15.43
CA ARG A 593 33.28 -38.50 16.01
C ARG A 593 34.15 -38.23 14.79
N GLY A 594 34.01 -37.02 14.24
CA GLY A 594 34.73 -36.58 13.08
C GLY A 594 36.20 -36.52 13.43
N ASP A 595 36.86 -37.66 13.36
CA ASP A 595 38.22 -37.73 12.86
C ASP A 595 38.11 -37.51 11.33
N GLU A 596 37.76 -36.28 10.95
CA GLU A 596 38.16 -35.77 9.65
C GLU A 596 39.68 -35.65 9.73
N PRO A 597 40.47 -36.30 8.85
CA PRO A 597 41.87 -35.95 8.74
C PRO A 597 41.89 -34.46 8.38
N ALA A 598 42.41 -33.63 9.28
CA ALA A 598 42.47 -32.19 9.11
C ALA A 598 43.02 -31.88 7.72
N ASP A 599 42.16 -31.40 6.82
CA ASP A 599 42.59 -30.87 5.53
C ASP A 599 43.44 -29.63 5.83
N PRO A 600 44.78 -29.69 5.61
CA PRO A 600 45.67 -28.59 5.94
C PRO A 600 45.27 -27.30 5.20
N ALA A 601 44.57 -27.40 4.06
CA ALA A 601 44.11 -26.26 3.29
C ALA A 601 43.00 -25.45 4.00
N LEU A 602 42.13 -26.11 4.77
CA LEU A 602 40.99 -25.47 5.43
C LEU A 602 41.40 -24.69 6.70
N GLU A 603 42.40 -25.18 7.44
CA GLU A 603 43.00 -24.43 8.55
C GLU A 603 43.77 -23.19 8.06
N ILE A 604 44.51 -23.34 6.95
CA ILE A 604 45.24 -22.24 6.33
C ILE A 604 44.26 -21.14 5.85
N PHE A 605 43.11 -21.50 5.29
CA PHE A 605 42.08 -20.54 4.89
C PHE A 605 41.43 -19.80 6.08
N LYS A 606 41.19 -20.49 7.20
CA LYS A 606 40.67 -19.87 8.43
C LYS A 606 41.69 -18.90 9.04
N GLN A 607 42.98 -19.25 9.05
CA GLN A 607 44.05 -18.37 9.50
C GLN A 607 44.26 -17.16 8.58
N ALA A 608 44.18 -17.34 7.26
CA ALA A 608 44.26 -16.24 6.29
C ALA A 608 43.07 -15.26 6.41
N SER A 609 41.86 -15.77 6.66
CA SER A 609 40.66 -14.95 6.90
C SER A 609 40.74 -14.15 8.21
N ALA A 610 41.31 -14.74 9.27
CA ALA A 610 41.56 -14.05 10.53
C ALA A 610 42.64 -12.96 10.38
N LEU A 611 43.71 -13.21 9.62
CA LEU A 611 44.77 -12.24 9.35
C LEU A 611 44.32 -11.10 8.43
N SER A 612 43.42 -11.36 7.47
CA SER A 612 42.78 -10.32 6.64
C SER A 612 42.02 -9.30 7.49
N LYS A 613 41.22 -9.77 8.46
CA LYS A 613 40.49 -8.90 9.40
C LYS A 613 41.40 -8.10 10.33
N VAL A 614 42.58 -8.62 10.66
CA VAL A 614 43.58 -7.94 11.50
C VAL A 614 44.45 -6.95 10.69
N SER A 615 44.79 -7.27 9.45
CA SER A 615 45.55 -6.38 8.54
C SER A 615 44.76 -5.14 8.14
N GLN A 616 43.43 -5.21 8.02
CA GLN A 616 42.57 -4.05 7.77
C GLN A 616 42.58 -3.05 8.95
N ARG A 617 43.02 -3.48 10.15
CA ARG A 617 43.09 -2.64 11.36
C ARG A 617 44.51 -2.13 11.67
N ASN A 618 45.56 -2.63 11.02
CA ASN A 618 46.93 -2.19 11.30
C ASN A 618 47.85 -2.26 10.05
N PRO A 619 48.20 -1.10 9.42
CA PRO A 619 48.89 -1.07 8.13
C PRO A 619 50.33 -1.58 8.15
N ARG A 620 50.93 -1.79 9.34
CA ARG A 620 52.29 -2.37 9.47
C ARG A 620 52.36 -3.87 9.20
N LEU A 621 51.22 -4.58 9.15
CA LEU A 621 51.16 -6.04 8.96
C LEU A 621 50.93 -6.48 7.51
N ALA A 622 50.63 -5.54 6.60
CA ALA A 622 50.38 -5.81 5.18
C ALA A 622 51.53 -6.55 4.46
N PRO A 623 52.84 -6.25 4.70
CA PRO A 623 53.93 -6.96 4.02
C PRO A 623 54.03 -8.44 4.40
N VAL A 624 53.61 -8.80 5.61
CA VAL A 624 53.66 -10.18 6.13
C VAL A 624 52.54 -11.02 5.51
N TYR A 625 51.35 -10.43 5.37
CA TYR A 625 50.20 -11.06 4.71
C TYR A 625 50.46 -11.33 3.22
N SER A 626 51.10 -10.38 2.52
CA SER A 626 51.47 -10.55 1.09
C SER A 626 52.48 -11.69 0.85
N ARG A 627 53.44 -11.90 1.77
CA ARG A 627 54.41 -13.00 1.67
C ARG A 627 53.77 -14.38 1.92
N LEU A 628 52.76 -14.45 2.80
CA LEU A 628 51.99 -15.67 3.05
C LEU A 628 51.12 -16.05 1.84
N LEU A 629 50.46 -15.08 1.20
CA LEU A 629 49.69 -15.30 -0.03
C LEU A 629 50.55 -15.80 -1.20
N ALA A 630 51.78 -15.31 -1.33
CA ALA A 630 52.71 -15.77 -2.35
C ALA A 630 53.09 -17.26 -2.15
N ARG A 631 53.35 -17.68 -0.90
CA ARG A 631 53.61 -19.09 -0.54
C ARG A 631 52.42 -20.02 -0.79
N MET A 632 51.19 -19.53 -0.62
CA MET A 632 49.98 -20.33 -0.89
C MET A 632 49.73 -20.54 -2.39
N LYS A 633 50.22 -19.64 -3.25
CA LYS A 633 50.17 -19.80 -4.71
C LYS A 633 51.17 -20.82 -5.24
N GLU A 634 52.31 -21.00 -4.57
CA GLU A 634 53.30 -22.03 -4.94
C GLU A 634 52.83 -23.45 -4.56
N ASN A 635 52.02 -23.59 -3.51
CA ASN A 635 51.54 -24.90 -3.04
C ASN A 635 50.21 -25.38 -3.65
N SER A 636 49.53 -24.56 -4.46
CA SER A 636 48.23 -24.92 -5.09
C SER A 636 48.36 -25.36 -6.57
N GLY A 637 49.58 -25.53 -7.07
CA GLY A 637 49.88 -25.92 -8.47
C GLY A 637 49.75 -27.42 -8.80
N GLY A 638 49.08 -28.22 -7.99
CA GLY A 638 48.88 -29.64 -8.27
C GLY A 638 47.76 -30.22 -7.44
N PHE A 639 46.52 -30.05 -7.90
CA PHE A 639 45.45 -31.05 -8.00
C PHE A 639 44.22 -30.42 -8.64
#